data_AF-A0A352VDJ1-F1
#
_entry.id   AF-A0A352VDJ1-F1
#
_cell.length_a   1.000
_cell.length_b   1.000
_cell.length_c   1.000
_cell.angle_alpha   90.00
_cell.angle_beta   90.00
_cell.angle_gamma   90.00
#
_symmetry.space_group_name_H-M   'P 1'
#
loop_
_entity.id
_entity.type
_entity.pdbx_description
1 polymer ?
#
loop_
_entity_poly.entity_id
_entity_poly.type
_entity_poly.pdbx_seq_one_letter_code
_entity_poly.pdbx_strand_id
1 'polypeptide(L)'
;MCMYIRKDILFIILLTIFTCFFLVSAYSFPVATSFTDAYKKAQAGQNPEERVYYWEQAQKLYTSQYKTTYLETVHKMLAYGYYELSQPFFNEYKNNITDVHAYKSAEMYLKKSVEVNSPYFYPENWLWSLFEIAGNFETALGYYSERINVYPKRPHAYFFRAKCLVSLNREEKNIEEDFNRSILLFNNLIDSGTLSDDLIQSAKQNIIKALQTLCTLHLQKYNFPELYEKSSLLLQYTSDYSNYETAFIAFQVLMLQELTAYANGHYAEAIKYHEAAAEIVTQNSKIATMANKNNYFNNRLDLIQVHAKLQKNTSAIIHTILVQPISKTIIHEVDYHITGKLIKIQTEITAHMLELAQIRHQVMKKDIEAMSNGALSLDFTYSDEPLQVDSVEYWYYNGKTMISPDISKAQIQAKPEFWYDTVKNFDSVLFYWNSGSISPVSTGGVMSSPYDKTAIRGRVSIPLNKLLSDWHNTLLLHEFFHIVEYRYNLSPVHAYLQEIHTVGFDYIPGNEAGRISKEIEYYWHAFKDITGKNNWENLSFIQNYPEPQYNTTLINSKSQLNREYSEGLSDREYKQSYNAVLSRIPEKVQEINVPTSGQSAQFVFFSDAHVESENHPVLKVFPSFITEKDDFIISGGDNVVDSRIEKQQNAFLTLMKTINLPYYSAIGNHDAFGDPKAFQFIQEFKNTIQILHAGDVDILFIDSASGILSDEQIHLIHDTLQLNPGAIIVSHVNFFSESGAGKPQMIVNEKRALLKIFKQYNVPLVLTGHSHQLYDITVEGIRFLGVPDFYSQRATFFRVFKRNNAFFVDIIPVKSGK
;
A
#
# COMPACT_ATOMS: atom_id res chain seq x y z
N MET A 1 -65.89 38.22 -25.70
CA MET A 1 -65.57 38.20 -27.14
C MET A 1 -66.21 36.96 -27.78
N CYS A 2 -67.55 36.89 -27.77
CA CYS A 2 -68.31 35.80 -28.35
C CYS A 2 -69.47 36.39 -29.16
N MET A 3 -69.24 36.63 -30.45
CA MET A 3 -70.30 36.84 -31.43
C MET A 3 -69.86 36.27 -32.78
N TYR A 4 -70.80 35.55 -33.41
CA TYR A 4 -70.90 35.28 -34.85
C TYR A 4 -69.79 34.46 -35.53
N ILE A 5 -69.87 33.13 -35.40
CA ILE A 5 -69.47 32.24 -36.50
C ILE A 5 -70.75 31.87 -37.25
N ARG A 6 -70.84 32.23 -38.55
CA ARG A 6 -71.96 31.84 -39.44
C ARG A 6 -72.12 30.32 -39.40
N LYS A 7 -73.36 29.81 -39.37
CA LYS A 7 -73.68 28.37 -39.33
C LYS A 7 -72.99 27.59 -40.45
N ASP A 8 -72.76 28.24 -41.59
CA ASP A 8 -72.11 27.72 -42.78
C ASP A 8 -70.61 27.43 -42.54
N ILE A 9 -69.94 28.25 -41.72
CA ILE A 9 -68.52 28.06 -41.32
C ILE A 9 -68.42 26.99 -40.22
N LEU A 10 -69.37 26.96 -39.29
CA LEU A 10 -69.42 25.91 -38.26
C LEU A 10 -69.67 24.53 -38.90
N PHE A 11 -70.49 24.46 -39.95
CA PHE A 11 -70.74 23.24 -40.71
C PHE A 11 -69.48 22.79 -41.48
N ILE A 12 -68.73 23.71 -42.10
CA ILE A 12 -67.47 23.37 -42.78
C ILE A 12 -66.39 22.93 -41.78
N ILE A 13 -66.30 23.57 -40.61
CA ILE A 13 -65.35 23.18 -39.55
C ILE A 13 -65.73 21.81 -38.98
N LEU A 14 -67.01 21.56 -38.70
CA LEU A 14 -67.47 20.26 -38.21
C LEU A 14 -67.33 19.19 -39.27
N LEU A 15 -67.61 19.47 -40.54
CA LEU A 15 -67.40 18.53 -41.64
C LEU A 15 -65.91 18.26 -41.85
N THR A 16 -65.04 19.26 -41.71
CA THR A 16 -63.57 19.07 -41.79
C THR A 16 -63.04 18.27 -40.61
N ILE A 17 -63.51 18.54 -39.38
CA ILE A 17 -63.15 17.76 -38.19
C ILE A 17 -63.68 16.33 -38.33
N PHE A 18 -64.92 16.13 -38.79
CA PHE A 18 -65.51 14.81 -38.96
C PHE A 18 -64.83 14.04 -40.09
N THR A 19 -64.45 14.69 -41.19
CA THR A 19 -63.73 14.08 -42.32
C THR A 19 -62.27 13.80 -41.96
N CYS A 20 -61.61 14.67 -41.20
CA CYS A 20 -60.28 14.39 -40.62
C CYS A 20 -60.35 13.26 -39.59
N PHE A 21 -61.38 13.18 -38.76
CA PHE A 21 -61.57 12.10 -37.79
C PHE A 21 -61.91 10.77 -38.48
N PHE A 22 -62.67 10.80 -39.59
CA PHE A 22 -62.99 9.61 -40.40
C PHE A 22 -61.82 9.17 -41.29
N LEU A 23 -61.03 10.09 -41.83
CA LEU A 23 -59.82 9.75 -42.60
C LEU A 23 -58.71 9.25 -41.68
N VAL A 24 -58.59 9.80 -40.47
CA VAL A 24 -57.68 9.31 -39.44
C VAL A 24 -58.19 7.98 -38.87
N SER A 25 -59.49 7.76 -38.68
CA SER A 25 -59.98 6.47 -38.17
C SER A 25 -59.98 5.37 -39.24
N ALA A 26 -60.40 5.63 -40.48
CA ALA A 26 -60.55 4.59 -41.51
C ALA A 26 -59.22 4.03 -42.04
N TYR A 27 -58.14 4.81 -42.03
CA TYR A 27 -56.81 4.35 -42.47
C TYR A 27 -55.88 3.94 -41.31
N SER A 28 -56.14 4.39 -40.06
CA SER A 28 -55.26 4.11 -38.92
C SER A 28 -55.74 2.95 -38.04
N PHE A 29 -57.05 2.65 -37.99
CA PHE A 29 -57.58 1.66 -37.03
C PHE A 29 -57.11 0.22 -37.27
N PRO A 30 -57.13 -0.34 -38.50
CA PRO A 30 -56.79 -1.74 -38.73
C PRO A 30 -55.31 -2.05 -38.47
N VAL A 31 -54.45 -1.06 -38.73
CA VAL A 31 -53.00 -1.17 -38.55
C VAL A 31 -52.61 -0.92 -37.10
N ALA A 32 -53.21 0.07 -36.44
CA ALA A 32 -53.03 0.28 -35.01
C ALA A 32 -53.53 -0.92 -34.18
N THR A 33 -54.63 -1.57 -34.58
CA THR A 33 -55.06 -2.83 -33.95
C THR A 33 -54.10 -3.98 -34.25
N SER A 34 -53.61 -4.12 -35.48
CA SER A 34 -52.63 -5.19 -35.82
C SER A 34 -51.28 -5.01 -35.09
N PHE A 35 -50.79 -3.77 -34.98
CA PHE A 35 -49.60 -3.45 -34.18
C PHE A 35 -49.86 -3.66 -32.68
N THR A 36 -51.01 -3.18 -32.18
CA THR A 36 -51.38 -3.32 -30.76
C THR A 36 -51.58 -4.79 -30.38
N ASP A 37 -52.14 -5.60 -31.28
CA ASP A 37 -52.33 -7.04 -31.05
C ASP A 37 -51.01 -7.79 -31.12
N ALA A 38 -50.14 -7.47 -32.09
CA ALA A 38 -48.78 -8.02 -32.12
C ALA A 38 -47.99 -7.62 -30.86
N TYR A 39 -48.12 -6.38 -30.39
CA TYR A 39 -47.51 -5.89 -29.17
C TYR A 39 -48.09 -6.56 -27.91
N LYS A 40 -49.41 -6.68 -27.78
CA LYS A 40 -50.06 -7.39 -26.67
C LYS A 40 -49.66 -8.87 -26.64
N LYS A 41 -49.53 -9.51 -27.81
CA LYS A 41 -49.01 -10.89 -27.91
C LYS A 41 -47.53 -10.96 -27.52
N ALA A 42 -46.71 -9.98 -27.91
CA ALA A 42 -45.34 -9.88 -27.46
C ALA A 42 -45.22 -9.67 -25.94
N GLN A 43 -46.16 -8.95 -25.31
CA GLN A 43 -46.22 -8.81 -23.85
C GLN A 43 -46.72 -10.09 -23.14
N ALA A 44 -47.66 -10.81 -23.75
CA ALA A 44 -48.26 -12.01 -23.18
C ALA A 44 -47.47 -13.31 -23.42
N GLY A 45 -46.48 -13.30 -24.32
CA GLY A 45 -45.67 -14.47 -24.68
C GLY A 45 -44.90 -15.02 -23.48
N GLN A 46 -44.93 -16.35 -23.32
CA GLN A 46 -44.38 -17.01 -22.12
C GLN A 46 -42.88 -17.28 -22.20
N ASN A 47 -42.31 -17.31 -23.41
CA ASN A 47 -40.87 -17.51 -23.61
C ASN A 47 -40.26 -16.38 -24.48
N PRO A 48 -38.93 -16.14 -24.39
CA PRO A 48 -38.29 -15.04 -25.09
C PRO A 48 -38.43 -15.09 -26.63
N GLU A 49 -38.33 -16.27 -27.24
CA GLU A 49 -38.39 -16.45 -28.70
C GLU A 49 -39.76 -16.06 -29.28
N GLU A 50 -40.84 -16.43 -28.60
CA GLU A 50 -42.20 -16.07 -28.97
C GLU A 50 -42.41 -14.55 -28.90
N ARG A 51 -41.90 -13.92 -27.85
CA ARG A 51 -41.97 -12.46 -27.72
C ARG A 51 -41.19 -11.76 -28.82
N VAL A 52 -40.01 -12.28 -29.20
CA VAL A 52 -39.18 -11.76 -30.30
C VAL A 52 -39.91 -11.85 -31.63
N TYR A 53 -40.51 -13.00 -31.93
CA TYR A 53 -41.27 -13.22 -33.16
C TYR A 53 -42.41 -12.20 -33.32
N TYR A 54 -43.27 -12.06 -32.31
CA TYR A 54 -44.37 -11.10 -32.36
C TYR A 54 -43.87 -9.65 -32.41
N TRP A 55 -42.66 -9.41 -31.93
CA TRP A 55 -42.05 -8.09 -31.96
C TRP A 55 -41.46 -7.70 -33.31
N GLU A 56 -40.84 -8.62 -34.03
CA GLU A 56 -40.45 -8.41 -35.42
C GLU A 56 -41.66 -8.15 -36.33
N GLN A 57 -42.81 -8.77 -36.04
CA GLN A 57 -44.06 -8.49 -36.74
C GLN A 57 -44.56 -7.07 -36.48
N ALA A 58 -44.54 -6.61 -35.22
CA ALA A 58 -44.88 -5.24 -34.88
C ALA A 58 -43.96 -4.21 -35.56
N GLN A 59 -42.65 -4.49 -35.64
CA GLN A 59 -41.67 -3.61 -36.28
C GLN A 59 -41.83 -3.52 -37.80
N LYS A 60 -42.15 -4.64 -38.48
CA LYS A 60 -42.47 -4.65 -39.92
C LYS A 60 -43.72 -3.84 -40.25
N LEU A 61 -44.74 -3.93 -39.39
CA LEU A 61 -45.96 -3.12 -39.51
C LEU A 61 -45.67 -1.63 -39.32
N TYR A 62 -44.74 -1.28 -38.42
CA TYR A 62 -44.30 0.09 -38.18
C TYR A 62 -43.53 0.70 -39.38
N THR A 63 -42.52 0.00 -39.89
CA THR A 63 -41.62 0.52 -40.96
C THR A 63 -42.30 0.67 -42.32
N SER A 64 -43.33 -0.12 -42.59
CA SER A 64 -44.04 -0.09 -43.88
C SER A 64 -45.14 0.96 -43.98
N GLN A 65 -45.67 1.49 -42.86
CA GLN A 65 -46.93 2.25 -42.88
C GLN A 65 -46.98 3.55 -42.05
N TYR A 66 -46.07 3.80 -41.11
CA TYR A 66 -46.16 4.94 -40.18
C TYR A 66 -44.89 5.81 -40.17
N LYS A 67 -44.75 6.74 -41.14
CA LYS A 67 -43.62 7.69 -41.16
C LYS A 67 -43.95 9.15 -40.83
N THR A 68 -45.19 9.55 -40.50
CA THR A 68 -45.46 11.00 -40.37
C THR A 68 -46.40 11.54 -39.29
N THR A 69 -47.11 10.75 -38.46
CA THR A 69 -48.02 11.42 -37.47
C THR A 69 -48.23 10.76 -36.09
N TYR A 70 -47.69 9.57 -35.83
CA TYR A 70 -47.83 8.87 -34.53
C TYR A 70 -46.50 8.33 -33.96
N LEU A 71 -45.38 8.80 -34.53
CA LEU A 71 -44.05 8.26 -34.28
C LEU A 71 -43.65 8.27 -32.81
N GLU A 72 -44.00 9.31 -32.05
CA GLU A 72 -43.50 9.46 -30.69
C GLU A 72 -44.07 8.41 -29.72
N THR A 73 -45.38 8.15 -29.76
CA THR A 73 -46.03 7.14 -28.91
C THR A 73 -45.58 5.73 -29.29
N VAL A 74 -45.47 5.45 -30.59
CA VAL A 74 -45.03 4.14 -31.08
C VAL A 74 -43.55 3.90 -30.80
N HIS A 75 -42.69 4.92 -30.91
CA HIS A 75 -41.30 4.84 -30.47
C HIS A 75 -41.18 4.58 -28.97
N LYS A 76 -41.98 5.25 -28.13
CA LYS A 76 -41.99 4.98 -26.69
C LYS A 76 -42.39 3.54 -26.39
N MET A 77 -43.42 3.01 -27.06
CA MET A 77 -43.82 1.60 -26.95
C MET A 77 -42.74 0.64 -27.47
N LEU A 78 -42.07 0.97 -28.57
CA LEU A 78 -41.00 0.16 -29.15
C LEU A 78 -39.78 0.10 -28.23
N ALA A 79 -39.33 1.26 -27.73
CA ALA A 79 -38.24 1.35 -26.77
C ALA A 79 -38.56 0.58 -25.47
N TYR A 80 -39.79 0.72 -24.96
CA TYR A 80 -40.25 0.01 -23.78
C TYR A 80 -40.32 -1.51 -24.01
N GLY A 81 -40.85 -1.97 -25.15
CA GLY A 81 -40.89 -3.39 -25.48
C GLY A 81 -39.49 -4.00 -25.63
N TYR A 82 -38.54 -3.31 -26.27
CA TYR A 82 -37.15 -3.79 -26.32
C TYR A 82 -36.49 -3.81 -24.94
N TYR A 83 -36.80 -2.85 -24.07
CA TYR A 83 -36.33 -2.84 -22.69
C TYR A 83 -36.87 -4.03 -21.89
N GLU A 84 -38.18 -4.29 -21.93
CA GLU A 84 -38.81 -5.44 -21.26
C GLU A 84 -38.26 -6.78 -21.77
N LEU A 85 -37.99 -6.89 -23.07
CA LEU A 85 -37.34 -8.07 -23.66
C LEU A 85 -35.90 -8.26 -23.18
N SER A 86 -35.18 -7.18 -22.89
CA SER A 86 -33.80 -7.26 -22.43
C SER A 86 -33.68 -7.76 -20.98
N GLN A 87 -34.69 -7.53 -20.13
CA GLN A 87 -34.53 -7.81 -18.69
C GLN A 87 -34.30 -9.28 -18.34
N PRO A 88 -35.05 -10.24 -18.90
CA PRO A 88 -34.83 -11.65 -18.63
C PRO A 88 -33.40 -12.09 -18.99
N PHE A 89 -32.90 -11.68 -20.16
CA PHE A 89 -31.54 -11.98 -20.61
C PHE A 89 -30.47 -11.28 -19.75
N PHE A 90 -30.71 -10.03 -19.36
CA PHE A 90 -29.81 -9.31 -18.46
C PHE A 90 -29.71 -9.99 -17.10
N ASN A 91 -30.84 -10.40 -16.52
CA ASN A 91 -30.88 -11.10 -15.23
C ASN A 91 -30.23 -12.49 -15.33
N GLU A 92 -30.46 -13.21 -16.42
CA GLU A 92 -29.83 -14.51 -16.69
C GLU A 92 -28.30 -14.37 -16.77
N TYR A 93 -27.80 -13.42 -17.56
CA TYR A 93 -26.35 -13.17 -17.66
C TYR A 93 -25.75 -12.70 -16.33
N LYS A 94 -26.42 -11.80 -15.61
CA LYS A 94 -25.98 -11.32 -14.30
C LYS A 94 -25.85 -12.45 -13.28
N ASN A 95 -26.77 -13.42 -13.31
CA ASN A 95 -26.75 -14.58 -12.42
C ASN A 95 -25.77 -15.66 -12.91
N ASN A 96 -25.45 -15.68 -14.20
CA ASN A 96 -24.59 -16.68 -14.83
C ASN A 96 -23.63 -16.02 -15.84
N ILE A 97 -22.55 -15.42 -15.32
CA ILE A 97 -21.60 -14.55 -16.04
C ILE A 97 -20.92 -15.25 -17.25
N THR A 98 -21.03 -16.57 -17.36
CA THR A 98 -20.48 -17.36 -18.48
C THR A 98 -21.43 -17.50 -19.67
N ASP A 99 -22.69 -17.06 -19.56
CA ASP A 99 -23.67 -17.17 -20.65
C ASP A 99 -23.51 -16.05 -21.71
N VAL A 100 -22.62 -16.30 -22.67
CA VAL A 100 -22.33 -15.40 -23.78
C VAL A 100 -23.57 -15.13 -24.66
N HIS A 101 -24.53 -16.06 -24.72
CA HIS A 101 -25.73 -15.89 -25.54
C HIS A 101 -26.71 -14.90 -24.88
N ALA A 102 -26.91 -15.02 -23.57
CA ALA A 102 -27.71 -14.09 -22.79
C ALA A 102 -27.14 -12.66 -22.87
N TYR A 103 -25.81 -12.51 -22.77
CA TYR A 103 -25.12 -11.23 -22.96
C TYR A 103 -25.39 -10.60 -24.34
N LYS A 104 -25.12 -11.33 -25.43
CA LYS A 104 -25.27 -10.80 -26.80
C LYS A 104 -26.73 -10.42 -27.10
N SER A 105 -27.68 -11.20 -26.58
CA SER A 105 -29.11 -10.94 -26.73
C SER A 105 -29.52 -9.68 -25.96
N ALA A 106 -29.12 -9.56 -24.69
CA ALA A 106 -29.38 -8.36 -23.89
C ALA A 106 -28.76 -7.11 -24.54
N GLU A 107 -27.50 -7.20 -25.00
CA GLU A 107 -26.79 -6.10 -25.66
C GLU A 107 -27.53 -5.62 -26.91
N MET A 108 -27.95 -6.55 -27.77
CA MET A 108 -28.69 -6.24 -29.00
C MET A 108 -30.01 -5.51 -28.69
N TYR A 109 -30.82 -6.01 -27.76
CA TYR A 109 -32.12 -5.39 -27.45
C TYR A 109 -31.97 -4.04 -26.76
N LEU A 110 -30.99 -3.90 -25.86
CA LEU A 110 -30.69 -2.61 -25.23
C LEU A 110 -30.22 -1.59 -26.25
N LYS A 111 -29.30 -1.95 -27.17
CA LYS A 111 -28.88 -1.07 -28.28
C LYS A 111 -30.07 -0.61 -29.12
N LYS A 112 -30.95 -1.53 -29.52
CA LYS A 112 -32.20 -1.20 -30.26
C LYS A 112 -33.12 -0.25 -29.46
N SER A 113 -33.29 -0.49 -28.15
CA SER A 113 -34.08 0.40 -27.28
C SER A 113 -33.50 1.83 -27.25
N VAL A 114 -32.16 1.95 -27.23
CA VAL A 114 -31.45 3.24 -27.29
C VAL A 114 -31.61 3.93 -28.65
N GLU A 115 -31.60 3.19 -29.78
CA GLU A 115 -31.76 3.71 -31.15
C GLU A 115 -33.11 4.38 -31.40
N VAL A 116 -34.16 3.91 -30.73
CA VAL A 116 -35.54 4.39 -30.91
C VAL A 116 -35.76 5.79 -30.26
N ASN A 117 -34.68 6.53 -29.98
CA ASN A 117 -34.65 7.86 -29.35
C ASN A 117 -35.54 7.94 -28.11
N SER A 118 -35.38 6.96 -27.23
CA SER A 118 -36.13 6.86 -25.99
C SER A 118 -35.81 8.04 -25.07
N PRO A 119 -36.82 8.77 -24.53
CA PRO A 119 -36.60 9.73 -23.45
C PRO A 119 -36.23 9.03 -22.13
N TYR A 120 -36.34 7.70 -22.06
CA TYR A 120 -35.99 6.92 -20.90
C TYR A 120 -34.48 6.68 -20.83
N PHE A 121 -33.92 6.98 -19.67
CA PHE A 121 -32.50 6.81 -19.36
C PHE A 121 -32.12 5.36 -19.02
N TYR A 122 -33.10 4.52 -18.69
CA TYR A 122 -32.90 3.15 -18.25
C TYR A 122 -32.16 2.25 -19.26
N PRO A 123 -32.46 2.26 -20.58
CA PRO A 123 -31.79 1.38 -21.53
C PRO A 123 -30.28 1.65 -21.65
N GLU A 124 -29.84 2.90 -21.55
CA GLU A 124 -28.41 3.23 -21.57
C GLU A 124 -27.71 2.82 -20.27
N ASN A 125 -28.37 3.01 -19.12
CA ASN A 125 -27.85 2.56 -17.83
C ASN A 125 -27.68 1.03 -17.77
N TRP A 126 -28.62 0.28 -18.35
CA TRP A 126 -28.58 -1.18 -18.39
C TRP A 126 -27.56 -1.68 -19.41
N LEU A 127 -27.43 -0.99 -20.55
CA LEU A 127 -26.39 -1.30 -21.53
C LEU A 127 -24.98 -1.06 -20.96
N TRP A 128 -24.79 0.02 -20.20
CA TRP A 128 -23.57 0.24 -19.43
C TRP A 128 -23.34 -0.89 -18.43
N SER A 129 -24.34 -1.23 -17.61
CA SER A 129 -24.22 -2.30 -16.60
C SER A 129 -23.80 -3.62 -17.24
N LEU A 130 -24.33 -3.91 -18.43
CA LEU A 130 -23.97 -5.09 -19.21
C LEU A 130 -22.49 -5.05 -19.64
N PHE A 131 -22.00 -3.94 -20.20
CA PHE A 131 -20.58 -3.79 -20.56
C PHE A 131 -19.66 -3.88 -19.35
N GLU A 132 -20.05 -3.29 -18.21
CA GLU A 132 -19.29 -3.31 -16.96
C GLU A 132 -19.18 -4.73 -16.40
N ILE A 133 -20.27 -5.50 -16.37
CA ILE A 133 -20.26 -6.92 -15.95
C ILE A 133 -19.36 -7.76 -16.85
N ALA A 134 -19.34 -7.49 -18.16
CA ALA A 134 -18.51 -8.22 -19.11
C ALA A 134 -17.05 -7.73 -19.19
N GLY A 135 -16.69 -6.63 -18.52
CA GLY A 135 -15.37 -6.00 -18.61
C GLY A 135 -15.01 -5.49 -20.01
N ASN A 136 -15.99 -5.27 -20.90
CA ASN A 136 -15.76 -4.97 -22.31
C ASN A 136 -15.74 -3.45 -22.60
N PHE A 137 -14.82 -2.74 -21.94
CA PHE A 137 -14.76 -1.28 -21.96
C PHE A 137 -14.34 -0.69 -23.32
N GLU A 138 -13.55 -1.39 -24.14
CA GLU A 138 -13.18 -0.94 -25.49
C GLU A 138 -14.39 -0.93 -26.45
N THR A 139 -15.21 -1.98 -26.40
CA THR A 139 -16.44 -2.04 -27.21
C THR A 139 -17.43 -0.97 -26.75
N ALA A 140 -17.55 -0.77 -25.44
CA ALA A 140 -18.38 0.29 -24.88
C ALA A 140 -17.89 1.68 -25.31
N LEU A 141 -16.58 1.94 -25.27
CA LEU A 141 -15.96 3.18 -25.72
C LEU A 141 -16.26 3.48 -27.19
N GLY A 142 -16.12 2.48 -28.07
CA GLY A 142 -16.46 2.60 -29.49
C GLY A 142 -17.95 2.93 -29.69
N TYR A 143 -18.84 2.21 -29.00
CA TYR A 143 -20.29 2.44 -29.06
C TYR A 143 -20.68 3.86 -28.61
N TYR A 144 -20.22 4.32 -27.45
CA TYR A 144 -20.58 5.64 -26.94
C TYR A 144 -19.99 6.77 -27.77
N SER A 145 -18.81 6.56 -28.37
CA SER A 145 -18.23 7.51 -29.33
C SER A 145 -19.09 7.67 -30.58
N GLU A 146 -19.55 6.56 -31.17
CA GLU A 146 -20.50 6.61 -32.30
C GLU A 146 -21.80 7.31 -31.89
N ARG A 147 -22.32 7.02 -30.69
CA ARG A 147 -23.54 7.65 -30.19
C ARG A 147 -23.43 9.16 -30.03
N ILE A 148 -22.30 9.68 -29.57
CA ILE A 148 -22.08 11.13 -29.48
C ILE A 148 -22.14 11.77 -30.87
N ASN A 149 -21.59 11.11 -31.89
CA ASN A 149 -21.63 11.61 -33.27
C ASN A 149 -23.06 11.67 -33.83
N VAL A 150 -23.88 10.66 -33.52
CA VAL A 150 -25.27 10.58 -34.01
C VAL A 150 -26.23 11.44 -33.16
N TYR A 151 -26.02 11.50 -31.84
CA TYR A 151 -26.90 12.17 -30.88
C TYR A 151 -26.11 13.09 -29.92
N PRO A 152 -25.57 14.22 -30.39
CA PRO A 152 -24.64 15.07 -29.63
C PRO A 152 -25.26 15.80 -28.43
N LYS A 153 -26.59 15.76 -28.26
CA LYS A 153 -27.33 16.33 -27.12
C LYS A 153 -27.68 15.28 -26.05
N ARG A 154 -27.20 14.04 -26.19
CA ARG A 154 -27.56 12.93 -25.31
C ARG A 154 -26.57 12.84 -24.13
N PRO A 155 -26.96 13.17 -22.90
CA PRO A 155 -26.02 13.26 -21.77
C PRO A 155 -25.33 11.92 -21.44
N HIS A 156 -26.08 10.82 -21.45
CA HIS A 156 -25.56 9.47 -21.12
C HIS A 156 -24.41 9.02 -22.02
N ALA A 157 -24.43 9.41 -23.30
CA ALA A 157 -23.37 9.01 -24.21
C ALA A 157 -22.02 9.59 -23.78
N TYR A 158 -21.99 10.86 -23.35
CA TYR A 158 -20.80 11.48 -22.75
C TYR A 158 -20.47 10.85 -21.40
N PHE A 159 -21.45 10.70 -20.50
CA PHE A 159 -21.25 10.10 -19.18
C PHE A 159 -20.58 8.71 -19.26
N PHE A 160 -21.12 7.82 -20.09
CA PHE A 160 -20.61 6.46 -20.19
C PHE A 160 -19.32 6.37 -21.00
N ARG A 161 -19.09 7.27 -21.97
CA ARG A 161 -17.78 7.37 -22.63
C ARG A 161 -16.70 7.75 -21.61
N ALA A 162 -16.98 8.74 -20.76
CA ALA A 162 -16.07 9.13 -19.68
C ALA A 162 -15.80 7.97 -18.71
N LYS A 163 -16.84 7.23 -18.30
CA LYS A 163 -16.67 6.01 -17.48
C LYS A 163 -15.79 4.96 -18.17
N CYS A 164 -15.95 4.72 -19.48
CA CYS A 164 -15.10 3.79 -20.22
C CYS A 164 -13.63 4.22 -20.17
N LEU A 165 -13.36 5.50 -20.42
CA LEU A 165 -12.00 6.06 -20.41
C LEU A 165 -11.34 5.92 -19.03
N VAL A 166 -12.10 6.16 -17.95
CA VAL A 166 -11.64 5.91 -16.57
C VAL A 166 -11.34 4.43 -16.36
N SER A 167 -12.24 3.52 -16.74
CA SER A 167 -12.05 2.06 -16.59
C SER A 167 -10.88 1.50 -17.41
N LEU A 168 -10.54 2.13 -18.53
CA LEU A 168 -9.39 1.78 -19.36
C LEU A 168 -8.08 2.43 -18.89
N ASN A 169 -8.10 3.19 -17.79
CA ASN A 169 -6.97 3.96 -17.27
C ASN A 169 -6.31 4.85 -18.34
N ARG A 170 -7.11 5.45 -19.22
CA ARG A 170 -6.61 6.36 -20.26
C ARG A 170 -6.61 7.78 -19.72
N GLU A 171 -5.44 8.38 -19.56
CA GLU A 171 -5.31 9.78 -19.15
C GLU A 171 -5.60 10.75 -20.30
N GLU A 172 -6.84 10.73 -20.79
CA GLU A 172 -7.27 11.61 -21.87
C GLU A 172 -7.98 12.85 -21.31
N LYS A 173 -7.67 14.02 -21.88
CA LYS A 173 -8.39 15.29 -21.69
C LYS A 173 -9.92 15.13 -21.88
N ASN A 174 -10.31 14.13 -22.68
CA ASN A 174 -11.69 13.78 -23.00
C ASN A 174 -12.54 13.38 -21.78
N ILE A 175 -11.95 12.84 -20.69
CA ILE A 175 -12.73 12.41 -19.51
C ILE A 175 -13.46 13.59 -18.87
N GLU A 176 -12.72 14.66 -18.63
CA GLU A 176 -13.24 15.84 -17.95
C GLU A 176 -14.22 16.60 -18.85
N GLU A 177 -13.87 16.77 -20.13
CA GLU A 177 -14.74 17.37 -21.14
C GLU A 177 -16.08 16.62 -21.24
N ASP A 178 -16.06 15.28 -21.21
CA ASP A 178 -17.26 14.45 -21.29
C ASP A 178 -18.13 14.51 -20.04
N PHE A 179 -17.55 14.42 -18.84
CA PHE A 179 -18.34 14.56 -17.62
C PHE A 179 -18.95 15.96 -17.51
N ASN A 180 -18.18 17.02 -17.77
CA ASN A 180 -18.70 18.39 -17.77
C ASN A 180 -19.81 18.57 -18.82
N ARG A 181 -19.64 18.00 -20.03
CA ARG A 181 -20.67 18.04 -21.08
C ARG A 181 -21.93 17.28 -20.69
N SER A 182 -21.76 16.12 -20.07
CA SER A 182 -22.87 15.32 -19.53
C SER A 182 -23.65 16.09 -18.47
N ILE A 183 -22.96 16.71 -17.50
CA ILE A 183 -23.58 17.52 -16.43
C ILE A 183 -24.39 18.67 -17.02
N LEU A 184 -23.80 19.42 -17.96
CA LEU A 184 -24.48 20.51 -18.67
C LEU A 184 -25.76 20.03 -19.37
N LEU A 185 -25.68 18.91 -20.08
CA LEU A 185 -26.82 18.36 -20.82
C LEU A 185 -27.91 17.83 -19.88
N PHE A 186 -27.57 17.22 -18.75
CA PHE A 186 -28.55 16.82 -17.74
C PHE A 186 -29.25 18.04 -17.12
N ASN A 187 -28.52 19.11 -16.81
CA ASN A 187 -29.11 20.34 -16.29
C ASN A 187 -30.08 20.97 -17.28
N ASN A 188 -29.70 21.07 -18.55
CA ASN A 188 -30.60 21.57 -19.59
C ASN A 188 -31.90 20.75 -19.70
N LEU A 189 -31.83 19.43 -19.48
CA LEU A 189 -33.03 18.58 -19.46
C LEU A 189 -33.90 18.83 -18.23
N ILE A 190 -33.30 18.98 -17.05
CA ILE A 190 -34.01 19.31 -15.81
C ILE A 190 -34.71 20.67 -15.95
N ASP A 191 -33.98 21.69 -16.40
CA ASP A 191 -34.46 23.07 -16.53
C ASP A 191 -35.53 23.24 -17.62
N SER A 192 -35.60 22.30 -18.58
CA SER A 192 -36.65 22.32 -19.62
C SER A 192 -38.06 22.11 -19.07
N GLY A 193 -38.19 21.57 -17.84
CA GLY A 193 -39.47 21.21 -17.24
C GLY A 193 -40.21 20.07 -17.94
N THR A 194 -39.54 19.32 -18.83
CA THR A 194 -40.17 18.25 -19.63
C THR A 194 -40.05 16.86 -19.02
N LEU A 195 -39.25 16.70 -17.96
CA LEU A 195 -39.02 15.42 -17.29
C LEU A 195 -40.04 15.18 -16.16
N SER A 196 -40.40 13.90 -15.93
CA SER A 196 -41.10 13.49 -14.71
C SER A 196 -40.16 13.53 -13.50
N ASP A 197 -40.72 13.57 -12.29
CA ASP A 197 -39.95 13.59 -11.04
C ASP A 197 -38.93 12.44 -10.94
N ASP A 198 -39.33 11.22 -11.33
CA ASP A 198 -38.43 10.06 -11.37
C ASP A 198 -37.23 10.26 -12.31
N LEU A 199 -37.47 10.87 -13.47
CA LEU A 199 -36.42 11.15 -14.45
C LEU A 199 -35.52 12.30 -14.01
N ILE A 200 -36.07 13.31 -13.34
CA ILE A 200 -35.30 14.38 -12.69
C ILE A 200 -34.38 13.77 -11.63
N GLN A 201 -34.90 12.87 -10.78
CA GLN A 201 -34.11 12.21 -9.76
C GLN A 201 -33.01 11.35 -10.38
N SER A 202 -33.32 10.59 -11.43
CA SER A 202 -32.32 9.81 -12.18
C SER A 202 -31.23 10.70 -12.80
N ALA A 203 -31.60 11.86 -13.37
CA ALA A 203 -30.64 12.81 -13.94
C ALA A 203 -29.72 13.39 -12.86
N LYS A 204 -30.29 13.80 -11.71
CA LYS A 204 -29.52 14.26 -10.55
C LYS A 204 -28.53 13.20 -10.06
N GLN A 205 -28.94 11.94 -9.98
CA GLN A 205 -28.04 10.85 -9.58
C GLN A 205 -26.87 10.66 -10.55
N ASN A 206 -27.07 10.83 -11.85
CA ASN A 206 -25.98 10.77 -12.82
C ASN A 206 -25.05 11.99 -12.75
N ILE A 207 -25.59 13.19 -12.48
CA ILE A 207 -24.78 14.39 -12.18
C ILE A 207 -23.91 14.13 -10.94
N ILE A 208 -24.49 13.62 -9.86
CA ILE A 208 -23.76 13.29 -8.63
C ILE A 208 -22.60 12.33 -8.93
N LYS A 209 -22.85 11.24 -9.65
CA LYS A 209 -21.79 10.28 -10.05
C LYS A 209 -20.70 10.89 -10.91
N ALA A 210 -21.06 11.77 -11.85
CA ALA A 210 -20.11 12.48 -12.68
C ALA A 210 -19.21 13.38 -11.83
N LEU A 211 -19.82 14.16 -10.93
CA LEU A 211 -19.11 15.05 -10.01
C LEU A 211 -18.24 14.28 -9.02
N GLN A 212 -18.70 13.15 -8.50
CA GLN A 212 -17.89 12.25 -7.65
C GLN A 212 -16.63 11.76 -8.38
N THR A 213 -16.79 11.34 -9.63
CA THR A 213 -15.67 10.87 -10.45
C THR A 213 -14.70 12.00 -10.75
N LEU A 214 -15.20 13.18 -11.14
CA LEU A 214 -14.38 14.38 -11.34
C LEU A 214 -13.64 14.78 -10.06
N CYS A 215 -14.32 14.83 -8.91
CA CYS A 215 -13.67 15.14 -7.63
C CYS A 215 -12.55 14.15 -7.32
N THR A 216 -12.79 12.85 -7.55
CA THR A 216 -11.78 11.81 -7.35
C THR A 216 -10.58 12.00 -8.28
N LEU A 217 -10.81 12.29 -9.56
CA LEU A 217 -9.75 12.54 -10.54
C LEU A 217 -8.94 13.80 -10.22
N HIS A 218 -9.60 14.90 -9.86
CA HIS A 218 -8.93 16.14 -9.49
C HIS A 218 -8.18 15.99 -8.17
N LEU A 219 -8.70 15.23 -7.21
CA LEU A 219 -7.99 14.90 -5.98
C LEU A 219 -6.72 14.07 -6.26
N GLN A 220 -6.81 13.06 -7.13
CA GLN A 220 -5.66 12.23 -7.54
C GLN A 220 -4.59 13.05 -8.30
N LYS A 221 -5.02 14.02 -9.12
CA LYS A 221 -4.14 14.93 -9.87
C LYS A 221 -3.69 16.15 -9.06
N TYR A 222 -4.21 16.32 -7.85
CA TYR A 222 -3.98 17.48 -6.99
C TYR A 222 -4.42 18.81 -7.63
N ASN A 223 -5.41 18.80 -8.53
CA ASN A 223 -5.95 20.01 -9.15
C ASN A 223 -7.04 20.63 -8.24
N PHE A 224 -6.61 21.33 -7.18
CA PHE A 224 -7.52 21.90 -6.18
C PHE A 224 -8.52 22.94 -6.71
N PRO A 225 -8.16 23.85 -7.64
CA PRO A 225 -9.14 24.79 -8.20
C PRO A 225 -10.35 24.10 -8.81
N GLU A 226 -10.13 23.11 -9.68
CA GLU A 226 -11.22 22.32 -10.27
C GLU A 226 -11.92 21.45 -9.24
N LEU A 227 -11.17 20.84 -8.30
CA LEU A 227 -11.77 20.07 -7.21
C LEU A 227 -12.79 20.91 -6.44
N TYR A 228 -12.45 22.14 -6.04
CA TYR A 228 -13.35 23.02 -5.30
C TYR A 228 -14.59 23.41 -6.11
N GLU A 229 -14.42 23.69 -7.40
CA GLU A 229 -15.57 23.98 -8.28
C GLU A 229 -16.52 22.79 -8.37
N LYS A 230 -16.00 21.60 -8.74
CA LYS A 230 -16.84 20.40 -8.93
C LYS A 230 -17.44 19.93 -7.62
N SER A 231 -16.74 20.10 -6.52
CA SER A 231 -17.25 19.71 -5.22
C SER A 231 -18.30 20.67 -4.68
N SER A 232 -18.17 21.97 -4.93
CA SER A 232 -19.23 22.94 -4.62
C SER A 232 -20.49 22.63 -5.42
N LEU A 233 -20.37 22.20 -6.69
CA LEU A 233 -21.49 21.68 -7.44
C LEU A 233 -22.03 20.38 -6.81
N LEU A 234 -21.18 19.43 -6.44
CA LEU A 234 -21.60 18.16 -5.84
C LEU A 234 -22.50 18.40 -4.62
N LEU A 235 -22.07 19.28 -3.71
CA LEU A 235 -22.81 19.66 -2.50
C LEU A 235 -24.17 20.30 -2.80
N GLN A 236 -24.36 20.94 -3.97
CA GLN A 236 -25.67 21.48 -4.38
C GLN A 236 -26.64 20.39 -4.84
N TYR A 237 -26.15 19.28 -5.38
CA TYR A 237 -26.99 18.16 -5.84
C TYR A 237 -27.23 17.10 -4.75
N THR A 238 -26.46 17.11 -3.67
CA THR A 238 -26.53 16.10 -2.60
C THR A 238 -27.12 16.67 -1.32
N SER A 239 -28.31 16.20 -0.94
CA SER A 239 -28.90 16.46 0.38
C SER A 239 -29.05 15.18 1.23
N ASP A 240 -28.79 14.02 0.64
CA ASP A 240 -28.85 12.71 1.29
C ASP A 240 -27.46 12.07 1.26
N TYR A 241 -26.83 12.01 2.44
CA TYR A 241 -25.51 11.41 2.63
C TYR A 241 -25.57 9.97 3.16
N SER A 242 -26.70 9.27 3.02
CA SER A 242 -26.81 7.85 3.38
C SER A 242 -25.88 6.96 2.53
N ASN A 243 -25.62 7.34 1.27
CA ASN A 243 -24.63 6.69 0.43
C ASN A 243 -23.20 7.03 0.91
N TYR A 244 -22.44 6.00 1.27
CA TYR A 244 -21.07 6.15 1.79
C TYR A 244 -20.12 6.85 0.81
N GLU A 245 -20.14 6.53 -0.48
CA GLU A 245 -19.22 7.11 -1.46
C GLU A 245 -19.48 8.60 -1.65
N THR A 246 -20.75 8.99 -1.71
CA THR A 246 -21.16 10.42 -1.76
C THR A 246 -20.76 11.15 -0.50
N ALA A 247 -21.08 10.59 0.67
CA ALA A 247 -20.73 11.17 1.96
C ALA A 247 -19.22 11.31 2.14
N PHE A 248 -18.45 10.31 1.70
CA PHE A 248 -17.00 10.29 1.80
C PHE A 248 -16.34 11.39 0.97
N ILE A 249 -16.72 11.54 -0.30
CA ILE A 249 -16.16 12.59 -1.18
C ILE A 249 -16.57 13.98 -0.69
N ALA A 250 -17.84 14.16 -0.33
CA ALA A 250 -18.34 15.43 0.21
C ALA A 250 -17.62 15.81 1.52
N PHE A 251 -17.37 14.83 2.40
CA PHE A 251 -16.59 15.02 3.61
C PHE A 251 -15.12 15.41 3.30
N GLN A 252 -14.44 14.75 2.34
CA GLN A 252 -13.06 15.12 1.92
C GLN A 252 -12.96 16.58 1.52
N VAL A 253 -13.88 16.97 0.65
CA VAL A 253 -13.92 18.31 0.08
C VAL A 253 -14.09 19.35 1.18
N LEU A 254 -15.11 19.16 2.02
CA LEU A 254 -15.44 20.13 3.06
C LEU A 254 -14.27 20.29 4.03
N MET A 255 -13.58 19.19 4.36
CA MET A 255 -12.35 19.26 5.15
C MET A 255 -11.24 20.03 4.43
N LEU A 256 -11.01 19.80 3.13
CA LEU A 256 -10.02 20.57 2.36
C LEU A 256 -10.37 22.06 2.26
N GLN A 257 -11.64 22.40 2.09
CA GLN A 257 -12.13 23.78 2.08
C GLN A 257 -12.00 24.45 3.45
N GLU A 258 -12.32 23.72 4.53
CA GLU A 258 -12.11 24.16 5.92
C GLU A 258 -10.65 24.48 6.18
N LEU A 259 -9.74 23.56 5.84
CA LEU A 259 -8.29 23.72 6.03
C LEU A 259 -7.74 24.91 5.24
N THR A 260 -8.22 25.11 4.01
CA THR A 260 -7.79 26.22 3.15
C THR A 260 -8.30 27.56 3.67
N ALA A 261 -9.58 27.63 4.04
CA ALA A 261 -10.15 28.81 4.68
C ALA A 261 -9.43 29.13 5.99
N TYR A 262 -9.15 28.11 6.81
CA TYR A 262 -8.42 28.29 8.06
C TYR A 262 -6.98 28.74 7.83
N ALA A 263 -6.24 28.14 6.89
CA ALA A 263 -4.90 28.57 6.50
C ALA A 263 -4.86 30.05 6.08
N ASN A 264 -5.87 30.50 5.33
CA ASN A 264 -6.00 31.88 4.87
C ASN A 264 -6.57 32.85 5.93
N GLY A 265 -6.99 32.35 7.10
CA GLY A 265 -7.53 33.18 8.19
C GLY A 265 -8.99 33.57 7.97
N HIS A 266 -9.71 32.89 7.10
CA HIS A 266 -11.15 33.05 6.89
C HIS A 266 -11.94 32.19 7.89
N TYR A 267 -11.85 32.49 9.18
CA TYR A 267 -12.39 31.62 10.23
C TYR A 267 -13.90 31.36 10.11
N ALA A 268 -14.69 32.35 9.70
CA ALA A 268 -16.12 32.18 9.51
C ALA A 268 -16.44 31.15 8.41
N GLU A 269 -15.66 31.15 7.31
CA GLU A 269 -15.78 30.15 6.25
C GLU A 269 -15.32 28.78 6.74
N ALA A 270 -14.18 28.72 7.44
CA ALA A 270 -13.66 27.47 8.00
C ALA A 270 -14.66 26.80 8.96
N ILE A 271 -15.28 27.57 9.86
CA ILE A 271 -16.34 27.11 10.77
C ILE A 271 -17.54 26.58 9.96
N LYS A 272 -18.01 27.34 8.96
CA LYS A 272 -19.13 26.93 8.10
C LYS A 272 -18.85 25.59 7.40
N TYR A 273 -17.65 25.41 6.85
CA TYR A 273 -17.28 24.15 6.19
C TYR A 273 -17.16 23.00 7.19
N HIS A 274 -16.64 23.25 8.39
CA HIS A 274 -16.59 22.27 9.46
C HIS A 274 -17.98 21.80 9.90
N GLU A 275 -18.91 22.74 10.10
CA GLU A 275 -20.30 22.44 10.49
C GLU A 275 -21.01 21.63 9.40
N ALA A 276 -20.81 21.96 8.13
CA ALA A 276 -21.33 21.16 7.02
C ALA A 276 -20.74 19.74 6.99
N ALA A 277 -19.45 19.59 7.27
CA ALA A 277 -18.81 18.26 7.38
C ALA A 277 -19.38 17.47 8.56
N ALA A 278 -19.65 18.13 9.70
CA ALA A 278 -20.28 17.53 10.86
C ALA A 278 -21.70 17.06 10.57
N GLU A 279 -22.46 17.77 9.73
CA GLU A 279 -23.78 17.31 9.27
C GLU A 279 -23.68 15.96 8.54
N ILE A 280 -22.71 15.81 7.62
CA ILE A 280 -22.46 14.53 6.92
C ILE A 280 -22.10 13.41 7.90
N VAL A 281 -21.26 13.71 8.91
CA VAL A 281 -20.90 12.79 9.98
C VAL A 281 -22.15 12.29 10.72
N THR A 282 -23.14 13.14 10.98
CA THR A 282 -24.40 12.71 11.64
C THR A 282 -25.29 11.83 10.75
N GLN A 283 -25.25 12.03 9.43
CA GLN A 283 -26.10 11.30 8.48
C GLN A 283 -25.52 9.94 8.07
N ASN A 284 -24.20 9.72 8.21
CA ASN A 284 -23.54 8.51 7.74
C ASN A 284 -22.68 7.84 8.82
N SER A 285 -23.11 6.67 9.32
CA SER A 285 -22.41 5.96 10.40
C SER A 285 -20.99 5.49 10.07
N LYS A 286 -20.68 5.23 8.80
CA LYS A 286 -19.31 4.87 8.38
C LYS A 286 -18.39 6.09 8.41
N ILE A 287 -18.88 7.25 7.97
CA ILE A 287 -18.16 8.52 8.11
C ILE A 287 -18.04 8.90 9.59
N ALA A 288 -19.09 8.72 10.39
CA ALA A 288 -19.02 8.91 11.84
C ALA A 288 -17.93 8.06 12.49
N THR A 289 -17.86 6.78 12.13
CA THR A 289 -16.81 5.88 12.63
C THR A 289 -15.42 6.37 12.22
N MET A 290 -15.27 6.88 11.00
CA MET A 290 -13.99 7.41 10.50
C MET A 290 -13.60 8.72 11.19
N ALA A 291 -14.53 9.66 11.32
CA ALA A 291 -14.33 10.94 11.99
C ALA A 291 -14.07 10.76 13.49
N ASN A 292 -14.84 9.91 14.17
CA ASN A 292 -14.66 9.61 15.60
C ASN A 292 -13.39 8.82 15.90
N LYS A 293 -12.86 8.06 14.94
CA LYS A 293 -11.52 7.47 15.07
C LYS A 293 -10.42 8.51 15.09
N ASN A 294 -10.69 9.75 14.68
CA ASN A 294 -9.73 10.84 14.62
C ASN A 294 -10.27 12.02 15.44
N ASN A 295 -10.09 11.98 16.77
CA ASN A 295 -10.53 13.03 17.70
C ASN A 295 -10.10 14.45 17.28
N TYR A 296 -9.10 14.58 16.39
CA TYR A 296 -8.79 15.84 15.75
C TYR A 296 -10.00 16.50 15.07
N PHE A 297 -10.87 15.74 14.38
CA PHE A 297 -12.09 16.31 13.79
C PHE A 297 -12.95 16.98 14.87
N ASN A 298 -13.17 16.29 16.01
CA ASN A 298 -13.97 16.81 17.11
C ASN A 298 -13.35 18.05 17.76
N ASN A 299 -12.02 18.11 17.87
CA ASN A 299 -11.30 19.24 18.47
C ASN A 299 -11.01 20.37 17.48
N ARG A 300 -11.27 20.17 16.18
CA ARG A 300 -10.94 21.11 15.11
C ARG A 300 -11.68 22.43 15.25
N LEU A 301 -12.97 22.38 15.55
CA LEU A 301 -13.78 23.58 15.71
C LEU A 301 -13.25 24.45 16.86
N ASP A 302 -12.85 23.82 17.96
CA ASP A 302 -12.26 24.51 19.12
C ASP A 302 -10.92 25.16 18.77
N LEU A 303 -10.03 24.45 18.05
CA LEU A 303 -8.78 25.00 17.52
C LEU A 303 -9.03 26.27 16.70
N ILE A 304 -9.95 26.20 15.73
CA ILE A 304 -10.30 27.33 14.85
C ILE A 304 -10.82 28.51 15.67
N GLN A 305 -11.72 28.27 16.62
CA GLN A 305 -12.31 29.31 17.45
C GLN A 305 -11.33 29.94 18.44
N VAL A 306 -10.43 29.15 19.04
CA VAL A 306 -9.36 29.65 19.90
C VAL A 306 -8.42 30.53 19.08
N HIS A 307 -7.97 30.05 17.91
CA HIS A 307 -7.10 30.83 17.03
C HIS A 307 -7.73 32.15 16.57
N ALA A 308 -9.01 32.13 16.19
CA ALA A 308 -9.76 33.31 15.80
C ALA A 308 -9.78 34.40 16.90
N LYS A 309 -9.71 34.00 18.18
CA LYS A 309 -9.65 34.93 19.33
C LYS A 309 -8.24 35.47 19.59
N LEU A 310 -7.19 34.75 19.17
CA LEU A 310 -5.79 35.10 19.43
C LEU A 310 -5.23 36.23 18.57
N GLN A 311 -5.94 36.66 17.50
CA GLN A 311 -5.48 37.57 16.43
C GLN A 311 -4.88 38.95 16.86
N LYS A 312 -4.72 39.23 18.15
CA LYS A 312 -4.11 40.45 18.68
C LYS A 312 -2.75 40.27 19.37
N ASN A 313 -2.30 39.03 19.60
CA ASN A 313 -1.05 38.77 20.32
C ASN A 313 0.02 38.27 19.36
N THR A 314 1.13 38.98 19.27
CA THR A 314 2.34 38.47 18.62
C THR A 314 2.89 37.32 19.46
N SER A 315 3.19 36.19 18.83
CA SER A 315 3.77 35.07 19.55
C SER A 315 5.12 35.42 20.16
N ALA A 316 5.35 34.94 21.37
CA ALA A 316 6.59 35.20 22.08
C ALA A 316 7.77 34.48 21.42
N ILE A 317 7.51 33.33 20.78
CA ILE A 317 8.53 32.43 20.25
C ILE A 317 8.12 31.88 18.90
N ILE A 318 9.09 31.80 17.99
CA ILE A 318 8.94 31.27 16.65
C ILE A 318 9.91 30.10 16.50
N HIS A 319 9.39 28.90 16.25
CA HIS A 319 10.19 27.74 15.86
C HIS A 319 10.29 27.69 14.33
N THR A 320 11.51 27.83 13.84
CA THR A 320 11.84 27.94 12.42
C THR A 320 12.11 26.57 11.81
N ILE A 321 11.46 26.27 10.68
CA ILE A 321 11.50 24.99 9.99
C ILE A 321 11.95 25.20 8.55
N LEU A 322 13.07 24.60 8.17
CA LEU A 322 13.46 24.49 6.76
C LEU A 322 12.68 23.35 6.11
N VAL A 323 11.92 23.66 5.06
CA VAL A 323 11.24 22.68 4.24
C VAL A 323 12.12 22.37 3.04
N GLN A 324 12.56 21.12 2.93
CA GLN A 324 13.39 20.63 1.83
C GLN A 324 12.60 19.62 0.99
N PRO A 325 12.04 20.03 -0.16
CA PRO A 325 11.46 19.11 -1.12
C PRO A 325 12.52 18.21 -1.76
N ILE A 326 12.24 16.92 -1.79
CA ILE A 326 12.95 15.93 -2.61
C ILE A 326 12.24 15.87 -3.96
N SER A 327 12.68 16.73 -4.87
CA SER A 327 12.13 16.88 -6.22
C SER A 327 12.00 15.55 -6.96
N LYS A 328 12.91 14.61 -6.70
CA LYS A 328 12.96 13.30 -7.33
C LYS A 328 13.46 12.23 -6.37
N THR A 329 12.68 11.14 -6.24
CA THR A 329 13.09 9.93 -5.51
C THR A 329 13.16 8.76 -6.48
N ILE A 330 14.25 8.01 -6.45
CA ILE A 330 14.39 6.76 -7.18
C ILE A 330 14.32 5.61 -6.18
N ILE A 331 13.33 4.75 -6.38
CA ILE A 331 13.07 3.61 -5.51
C ILE A 331 13.40 2.34 -6.29
N HIS A 332 14.32 1.55 -5.74
CA HIS A 332 14.77 0.29 -6.31
C HIS A 332 14.05 -0.86 -5.62
N GLU A 333 12.86 -1.21 -6.10
CA GLU A 333 12.05 -2.28 -5.52
C GLU A 333 12.33 -3.61 -6.22
N VAL A 334 12.31 -4.73 -5.50
CA VAL A 334 12.33 -6.05 -6.11
C VAL A 334 10.89 -6.45 -6.30
N ASP A 335 10.49 -6.72 -7.53
CA ASP A 335 9.17 -7.26 -7.84
C ASP A 335 9.10 -8.72 -7.38
N TYR A 336 8.81 -8.91 -6.10
CA TYR A 336 8.70 -10.23 -5.48
C TYR A 336 7.50 -11.03 -5.98
N HIS A 337 6.51 -10.37 -6.60
CA HIS A 337 5.26 -11.01 -6.98
C HIS A 337 5.26 -11.57 -8.41
N ILE A 338 6.10 -11.06 -9.31
CA ILE A 338 6.03 -11.46 -10.73
C ILE A 338 7.39 -11.93 -11.28
N THR A 339 8.52 -11.30 -10.93
CA THR A 339 9.77 -11.53 -11.70
C THR A 339 11.06 -11.68 -10.88
N GLY A 340 11.06 -11.30 -9.60
CA GLY A 340 12.29 -11.17 -8.81
C GLY A 340 13.26 -10.11 -9.36
N LYS A 341 12.85 -9.30 -10.35
CA LYS A 341 13.68 -8.26 -10.95
C LYS A 341 13.60 -6.98 -10.14
N LEU A 342 14.73 -6.26 -10.13
CA LEU A 342 14.78 -4.91 -9.63
C LEU A 342 13.99 -3.98 -10.57
N ILE A 343 12.85 -3.49 -10.11
CA ILE A 343 12.10 -2.40 -10.74
C ILE A 343 12.58 -1.06 -10.20
N LYS A 344 12.73 -0.10 -11.12
CA LYS A 344 13.11 1.27 -10.79
C LYS A 344 11.86 2.14 -10.86
N ILE A 345 11.36 2.55 -9.71
CA ILE A 345 10.22 3.47 -9.60
C ILE A 345 10.81 4.87 -9.42
N GLN A 346 10.47 5.79 -10.32
CA GLN A 346 10.83 7.20 -10.20
C GLN A 346 9.58 7.99 -9.83
N THR A 347 9.68 8.77 -8.76
CA THR A 347 8.60 9.64 -8.29
C THR A 347 9.10 11.07 -8.20
N GLU A 348 8.19 12.02 -8.44
CA GLU A 348 8.48 13.45 -8.43
C GLU A 348 7.42 14.19 -7.62
N ILE A 349 7.81 15.29 -6.97
CA ILE A 349 6.88 16.18 -6.29
C ILE A 349 6.32 17.17 -7.32
N THR A 350 5.00 17.27 -7.42
CA THR A 350 4.35 18.27 -8.28
C THR A 350 4.17 19.61 -7.56
N ALA A 351 4.00 20.70 -8.31
CA ALA A 351 3.73 22.02 -7.74
C ALA A 351 2.48 22.03 -6.84
N HIS A 352 1.43 21.31 -7.24
CA HIS A 352 0.21 21.19 -6.45
C HIS A 352 0.41 20.44 -5.13
N MET A 353 1.28 19.41 -5.09
CA MET A 353 1.60 18.74 -3.83
C MET A 353 2.29 19.68 -2.85
N LEU A 354 3.15 20.59 -3.35
CA LEU A 354 3.79 21.63 -2.52
C LEU A 354 2.80 22.70 -2.07
N GLU A 355 1.89 23.13 -2.94
CA GLU A 355 0.82 24.08 -2.58
C GLU A 355 -0.02 23.54 -1.42
N LEU A 356 -0.43 22.26 -1.46
CA LEU A 356 -1.12 21.64 -0.35
C LEU A 356 -0.25 21.58 0.91
N ALA A 357 1.02 21.25 0.78
CA ALA A 357 1.93 21.23 1.92
C ALA A 357 2.01 22.60 2.60
N GLN A 358 2.03 23.69 1.83
CA GLN A 358 1.99 25.06 2.34
C GLN A 358 0.70 25.37 3.09
N ILE A 359 -0.47 24.96 2.55
CA ILE A 359 -1.76 25.08 3.24
C ILE A 359 -1.68 24.35 4.59
N ARG A 360 -1.21 23.10 4.59
CA ARG A 360 -1.05 22.26 5.78
C ARG A 360 -0.09 22.88 6.80
N HIS A 361 0.99 23.51 6.37
CA HIS A 361 1.91 24.26 7.25
C HIS A 361 1.23 25.44 7.93
N GLN A 362 0.44 26.22 7.20
CA GLN A 362 -0.32 27.33 7.79
C GLN A 362 -1.36 26.83 8.79
N VAL A 363 -2.05 25.73 8.49
CA VAL A 363 -2.96 25.09 9.45
C VAL A 363 -2.18 24.66 10.70
N MET A 364 -1.04 24.00 10.54
CA MET A 364 -0.24 23.48 11.66
C MET A 364 0.28 24.61 12.54
N LYS A 365 0.78 25.69 11.93
CA LYS A 365 1.18 26.92 12.62
C LYS A 365 0.05 27.44 13.50
N LYS A 366 -1.16 27.59 12.94
CA LYS A 366 -2.32 28.11 13.67
C LYS A 366 -2.80 27.16 14.76
N ASP A 367 -2.71 25.85 14.54
CA ASP A 367 -3.01 24.85 15.56
C ASP A 367 -2.04 24.93 16.74
N ILE A 368 -0.74 25.08 16.46
CA ILE A 368 0.29 25.29 17.49
C ILE A 368 0.07 26.61 18.24
N GLU A 369 -0.26 27.69 17.52
CA GLU A 369 -0.63 28.97 18.14
C GLU A 369 -1.88 28.83 19.02
N ALA A 370 -2.91 28.11 18.57
CA ALA A 370 -4.12 27.87 19.36
C ALA A 370 -3.84 27.03 20.61
N MET A 371 -3.14 25.89 20.47
CA MET A 371 -2.79 24.99 21.58
C MET A 371 -1.87 25.66 22.61
N SER A 372 -0.96 26.52 22.15
CA SER A 372 -0.04 27.28 23.01
C SER A 372 -0.62 28.60 23.52
N ASN A 373 -1.88 28.92 23.18
CA ASN A 373 -2.52 30.20 23.48
C ASN A 373 -1.67 31.42 23.03
N GLY A 374 -1.05 31.27 21.86
CA GLY A 374 -0.20 32.26 21.20
C GLY A 374 1.26 32.25 21.65
N ALA A 375 1.66 31.43 22.63
CA ALA A 375 3.04 31.47 23.14
C ALA A 375 4.08 30.96 22.13
N LEU A 376 3.72 29.97 21.32
CA LEU A 376 4.56 29.36 20.29
C LEU A 376 3.92 29.53 18.92
N SER A 377 4.73 29.89 17.94
CA SER A 377 4.38 29.89 16.52
C SER A 377 5.41 29.11 15.72
N LEU A 378 5.07 28.77 14.49
CA LEU A 378 5.94 28.11 13.53
C LEU A 378 6.22 29.05 12.34
N ASP A 379 7.44 29.00 11.83
CA ASP A 379 7.81 29.64 10.57
C ASP A 379 8.42 28.62 9.61
N PHE A 380 7.92 28.58 8.38
CA PHE A 380 8.30 27.60 7.38
C PHE A 380 9.00 28.30 6.23
N THR A 381 10.27 27.97 6.01
CA THR A 381 11.04 28.47 4.86
C THR A 381 11.27 27.34 3.88
N TYR A 382 10.86 27.51 2.63
CA TYR A 382 11.06 26.52 1.58
C TYR A 382 12.43 26.71 0.91
N SER A 383 13.16 25.61 0.76
CA SER A 383 14.40 25.58 0.01
C SER A 383 14.11 25.63 -1.50
N ASP A 384 14.81 26.53 -2.21
CA ASP A 384 14.79 26.60 -3.68
C ASP A 384 15.75 25.59 -4.33
N GLU A 385 16.58 24.91 -3.54
CA GLU A 385 17.58 23.95 -4.02
C GLU A 385 16.93 22.55 -4.17
N PRO A 386 16.78 22.01 -5.40
CA PRO A 386 16.13 20.72 -5.59
C PRO A 386 16.99 19.58 -5.03
N LEU A 387 16.44 18.79 -4.11
CA LEU A 387 17.08 17.58 -3.60
C LEU A 387 16.69 16.37 -4.47
N GLN A 388 17.66 15.53 -4.81
CA GLN A 388 17.42 14.23 -5.46
C GLN A 388 17.97 13.12 -4.59
N VAL A 389 17.21 12.05 -4.46
CA VAL A 389 17.60 10.87 -3.69
C VAL A 389 17.48 9.64 -4.57
N ASP A 390 18.59 8.94 -4.75
CA ASP A 390 18.69 7.74 -5.58
C ASP A 390 18.62 6.43 -4.78
N SER A 391 18.42 6.52 -3.47
CA SER A 391 18.28 5.36 -2.59
C SER A 391 17.25 5.58 -1.49
N VAL A 392 16.56 4.52 -1.12
CA VAL A 392 15.68 4.52 0.05
C VAL A 392 16.20 3.55 1.10
N GLU A 393 15.92 3.85 2.35
CA GLU A 393 16.09 2.94 3.47
C GLU A 393 14.88 2.02 3.55
N TYR A 394 15.14 0.74 3.80
CA TYR A 394 14.13 -0.29 4.01
C TYR A 394 14.26 -0.81 5.43
N TRP A 395 13.15 -0.88 6.14
CA TRP A 395 13.07 -1.63 7.39
C TRP A 395 11.73 -2.34 7.48
N TYR A 396 11.64 -3.36 8.32
CA TYR A 396 10.40 -4.13 8.49
C TYR A 396 9.75 -3.78 9.81
N TYR A 397 8.45 -3.51 9.78
CA TYR A 397 7.70 -3.11 10.96
C TYR A 397 6.28 -3.67 10.92
N ASN A 398 5.86 -4.38 11.99
CA ASN A 398 4.54 -5.01 12.10
C ASN A 398 4.13 -5.84 10.86
N GLY A 399 5.05 -6.57 10.24
CA GLY A 399 4.71 -7.36 9.05
C GLY A 399 4.64 -6.56 7.75
N LYS A 400 5.03 -5.28 7.75
CA LYS A 400 5.03 -4.40 6.59
C LYS A 400 6.44 -3.88 6.31
N THR A 401 6.79 -3.81 5.02
CA THR A 401 8.01 -3.12 4.60
C THR A 401 7.78 -1.63 4.65
N MET A 402 8.65 -0.95 5.38
CA MET A 402 8.65 0.48 5.60
C MET A 402 9.77 1.11 4.77
N ILE A 403 9.49 2.27 4.17
CA ILE A 403 10.39 2.93 3.23
C ILE A 403 10.46 4.42 3.53
N SER A 404 11.67 4.97 3.52
CA SER A 404 11.96 6.41 3.58
C SER A 404 13.19 6.74 2.73
N PRO A 405 13.29 7.95 2.15
CA PRO A 405 14.48 8.39 1.44
C PRO A 405 15.72 8.32 2.32
N ASP A 406 16.79 7.72 1.79
CA ASP A 406 18.11 7.74 2.42
C ASP A 406 18.73 9.13 2.20
N ILE A 407 18.44 10.04 3.13
CA ILE A 407 18.94 11.42 3.07
C ILE A 407 20.47 11.45 3.20
N SER A 408 21.09 10.43 3.82
CA SER A 408 22.55 10.35 3.93
C SER A 408 23.24 10.13 2.59
N LYS A 409 22.52 9.51 1.64
CA LYS A 409 22.98 9.26 0.27
C LYS A 409 22.38 10.21 -0.75
N ALA A 410 21.59 11.20 -0.33
CA ALA A 410 21.03 12.19 -1.23
C ALA A 410 22.15 12.80 -2.09
N GLN A 411 22.05 12.65 -3.41
CA GLN A 411 22.97 13.29 -4.35
C GLN A 411 22.63 14.77 -4.38
N ILE A 412 23.11 15.49 -3.36
CA ILE A 412 22.90 16.92 -3.30
C ILE A 412 23.83 17.51 -4.36
N GLN A 413 23.25 17.98 -5.46
CA GLN A 413 23.97 18.78 -6.45
C GLN A 413 24.55 20.08 -5.83
N ALA A 414 24.11 20.45 -4.62
CA ALA A 414 24.60 21.54 -3.80
C ALA A 414 25.57 21.08 -2.68
N LYS A 415 26.81 21.55 -2.80
CA LYS A 415 27.87 21.76 -1.79
C LYS A 415 27.49 21.41 -0.34
N PRO A 416 28.29 20.59 0.39
CA PRO A 416 28.15 20.39 1.85
C PRO A 416 28.01 21.69 2.66
N GLU A 417 28.58 22.79 2.14
CA GLU A 417 28.43 24.15 2.65
C GLU A 417 26.97 24.60 2.74
N PHE A 418 26.11 24.26 1.78
CA PHE A 418 24.67 24.57 1.83
C PHE A 418 24.01 23.98 3.07
N TRP A 419 24.27 22.70 3.36
CA TRP A 419 23.67 22.03 4.51
C TRP A 419 24.14 22.66 5.82
N TYR A 420 25.43 22.97 5.92
CA TYR A 420 25.96 23.61 7.12
C TYR A 420 25.43 25.05 7.26
N ASP A 421 25.53 25.87 6.21
CA ASP A 421 25.25 27.31 6.27
C ASP A 421 23.76 27.64 6.28
N THR A 422 22.93 26.83 5.63
CA THR A 422 21.48 27.03 5.60
C THR A 422 20.84 26.42 6.85
N VAL A 423 21.05 25.12 7.14
CA VAL A 423 20.33 24.42 8.22
C VAL A 423 20.69 24.95 9.60
N LYS A 424 21.90 25.50 9.80
CA LYS A 424 22.28 26.07 11.11
C LYS A 424 21.32 27.18 11.57
N ASN A 425 20.67 27.87 10.63
CA ASN A 425 19.72 28.97 10.87
C ASN A 425 18.27 28.50 11.07
N PHE A 426 18.03 27.20 11.20
CA PHE A 426 16.70 26.63 11.45
C PHE A 426 16.72 25.71 12.67
N ASP A 427 15.59 25.65 13.37
CA ASP A 427 15.42 24.78 14.54
C ASP A 427 15.20 23.32 14.13
N SER A 428 14.49 23.11 13.02
CA SER A 428 14.19 21.78 12.46
C SER A 428 14.23 21.77 10.93
N VAL A 429 14.35 20.57 10.34
CA VAL A 429 14.25 20.33 8.90
C VAL A 429 13.12 19.35 8.60
N LEU A 430 12.27 19.72 7.65
CA LEU A 430 11.16 18.93 7.13
C LEU A 430 11.46 18.50 5.69
N PHE A 431 11.64 17.20 5.48
CA PHE A 431 11.81 16.60 4.17
C PHE A 431 10.46 16.17 3.61
N TYR A 432 10.16 16.65 2.41
CA TYR A 432 9.03 16.14 1.64
C TYR A 432 9.51 15.28 0.49
N TRP A 433 8.79 14.20 0.22
CA TRP A 433 9.09 13.30 -0.89
C TRP A 433 7.80 12.68 -1.43
N ASN A 434 7.85 12.08 -2.61
CA ASN A 434 6.71 11.35 -3.16
C ASN A 434 7.02 9.85 -3.11
N SER A 435 6.20 9.04 -2.44
CA SER A 435 6.42 7.59 -2.42
C SER A 435 5.76 6.84 -3.58
N GLY A 436 4.99 7.55 -4.42
CA GLY A 436 4.20 6.93 -5.48
C GLY A 436 3.13 6.00 -4.91
N SER A 437 3.06 4.79 -5.43
CA SER A 437 2.12 3.74 -4.99
C SER A 437 2.60 2.92 -3.81
N ILE A 438 3.83 3.14 -3.35
CA ILE A 438 4.46 2.32 -2.32
C ILE A 438 4.03 2.82 -0.95
N SER A 439 3.68 1.92 -0.02
CA SER A 439 3.29 2.24 1.36
C SER A 439 4.46 2.83 2.14
N PRO A 440 4.54 4.17 2.30
CA PRO A 440 5.72 4.78 2.89
C PRO A 440 5.55 4.92 4.41
N VAL A 441 6.54 5.50 5.07
CA VAL A 441 6.45 5.87 6.49
C VAL A 441 6.81 7.33 6.65
N SER A 442 6.13 7.99 7.59
CA SER A 442 6.55 9.30 8.06
C SER A 442 7.47 9.07 9.26
N THR A 443 8.57 9.79 9.31
CA THR A 443 9.55 9.64 10.40
C THR A 443 9.87 11.01 10.96
N GLY A 444 9.47 11.24 12.20
CA GLY A 444 9.80 12.40 13.01
C GLY A 444 10.79 12.04 14.10
N GLY A 445 11.44 13.05 14.67
CA GLY A 445 12.40 12.89 15.75
C GLY A 445 13.66 13.67 15.45
N VAL A 446 14.81 13.05 15.61
CA VAL A 446 16.08 13.75 15.65
C VAL A 446 17.13 13.03 14.83
N MET A 447 17.85 13.79 14.00
CA MET A 447 18.88 13.26 13.12
C MET A 447 20.22 13.95 13.42
N SER A 448 21.27 13.14 13.55
CA SER A 448 22.64 13.64 13.35
C SER A 448 22.78 13.99 11.87
N SER A 449 23.02 15.25 11.53
CA SER A 449 23.24 15.63 10.14
C SER A 449 24.36 14.75 9.56
N PRO A 450 24.18 14.16 8.36
CA PRO A 450 25.25 13.40 7.70
C PRO A 450 26.50 14.28 7.44
N TYR A 451 26.32 15.60 7.42
CA TYR A 451 27.37 16.59 7.12
C TYR A 451 27.85 17.37 8.35
N ASP A 452 27.10 17.32 9.46
CA ASP A 452 27.51 17.88 10.75
C ASP A 452 27.12 16.92 11.88
N LYS A 453 28.10 16.12 12.31
CA LYS A 453 27.96 15.14 13.40
C LYS A 453 27.70 15.80 14.76
N THR A 454 27.70 17.13 14.85
CA THR A 454 27.70 17.88 16.11
C THR A 454 26.39 18.63 16.35
N ALA A 455 25.73 19.06 15.29
CA ALA A 455 24.45 19.77 15.34
C ALA A 455 23.26 18.79 15.21
N ILE A 456 22.86 18.20 16.33
CA ILE A 456 21.59 17.46 16.41
C ILE A 456 20.44 18.46 16.14
N ARG A 457 19.64 18.25 15.09
CA ARG A 457 18.44 19.05 14.74
C ARG A 457 17.20 18.19 14.71
N GLY A 458 16.03 18.81 14.93
CA GLY A 458 14.75 18.16 14.68
C GLY A 458 14.64 17.78 13.20
N ARG A 459 14.20 16.56 12.91
CA ARG A 459 13.95 16.08 11.55
C ARG A 459 12.55 15.52 11.48
N VAL A 460 11.84 15.92 10.42
CA VAL A 460 10.65 15.22 9.95
C VAL A 460 10.86 14.81 8.50
N SER A 461 10.47 13.60 8.13
CA SER A 461 10.38 13.12 6.74
C SER A 461 8.95 12.68 6.50
N ILE A 462 8.26 13.32 5.57
CA ILE A 462 6.86 13.00 5.25
C ILE A 462 6.72 12.73 3.74
N PRO A 463 6.14 11.59 3.35
CA PRO A 463 5.69 11.35 1.99
C PRO A 463 4.45 12.20 1.73
N LEU A 464 4.51 13.14 0.77
CA LEU A 464 3.44 14.10 0.50
C LEU A 464 2.14 13.40 0.08
N ASN A 465 2.22 12.28 -0.64
CA ASN A 465 1.06 11.47 -0.99
C ASN A 465 0.36 10.86 0.24
N LYS A 466 1.03 10.71 1.40
CA LYS A 466 0.34 10.41 2.66
C LYS A 466 -0.36 11.61 3.26
N LEU A 467 0.23 12.81 3.18
CA LEU A 467 -0.39 14.04 3.66
C LEU A 467 -1.72 14.34 2.92
N LEU A 468 -1.87 13.76 1.73
CA LEU A 468 -3.09 13.78 0.93
C LEU A 468 -4.12 12.75 1.39
N SER A 469 -3.65 11.57 1.83
CA SER A 469 -4.50 10.51 2.39
C SER A 469 -4.91 10.76 3.84
N ASP A 470 -4.13 11.55 4.58
CA ASP A 470 -4.50 12.06 5.88
C ASP A 470 -5.33 13.33 5.66
N TRP A 471 -6.58 13.25 6.05
CA TRP A 471 -7.60 14.27 5.87
C TRP A 471 -7.31 15.40 6.85
N HIS A 472 -6.54 15.09 7.89
CA HIS A 472 -6.20 15.96 8.99
C HIS A 472 -4.73 16.34 8.95
N ASN A 473 -4.40 17.38 9.72
CA ASN A 473 -3.02 17.81 9.91
C ASN A 473 -2.26 16.95 10.93
N THR A 474 -2.90 15.87 11.40
CA THR A 474 -2.48 15.09 12.54
C THR A 474 -1.12 14.43 12.31
N LEU A 475 -0.86 13.85 11.14
CA LEU A 475 0.43 13.25 10.84
C LEU A 475 1.59 14.26 10.95
N LEU A 476 1.44 15.44 10.35
CA LEU A 476 2.49 16.48 10.43
C LEU A 476 2.68 16.96 11.87
N LEU A 477 1.59 17.14 12.60
CA LEU A 477 1.61 17.51 14.00
C LEU A 477 2.32 16.44 14.84
N HIS A 478 1.96 15.17 14.66
CA HIS A 478 2.57 14.01 15.31
C HIS A 478 4.08 13.98 15.11
N GLU A 479 4.56 14.11 13.86
CA GLU A 479 6.00 14.10 13.60
C GLU A 479 6.75 15.29 14.21
N PHE A 480 6.10 16.45 14.30
CA PHE A 480 6.65 17.59 15.01
C PHE A 480 6.73 17.36 16.52
N PHE A 481 5.76 16.67 17.11
CA PHE A 481 5.80 16.33 18.53
C PHE A 481 6.96 15.40 18.88
N HIS A 482 7.37 14.48 18.00
CA HIS A 482 8.62 13.72 18.18
C HIS A 482 9.85 14.63 18.33
N ILE A 483 9.89 15.77 17.63
CA ILE A 483 10.97 16.77 17.80
C ILE A 483 10.88 17.40 19.19
N VAL A 484 9.68 17.83 19.59
CA VAL A 484 9.46 18.46 20.90
C VAL A 484 9.85 17.49 22.03
N GLU A 485 9.32 16.27 22.01
CA GLU A 485 9.57 15.28 23.07
C GLU A 485 11.06 15.01 23.27
N TYR A 486 11.76 14.67 22.19
CA TYR A 486 13.18 14.35 22.23
C TYR A 486 14.01 15.50 22.81
N ARG A 487 13.65 16.76 22.51
CA ARG A 487 14.48 17.91 22.86
C ARG A 487 14.23 18.46 24.26
N TYR A 488 13.02 18.34 24.78
CA TYR A 488 12.73 18.75 26.17
C TYR A 488 12.98 17.66 27.18
N ASN A 489 13.51 16.51 26.76
CA ASN A 489 13.58 15.32 27.61
C ASN A 489 12.23 15.08 28.28
N LEU A 490 11.14 15.39 27.57
CA LEU A 490 9.84 14.88 27.91
C LEU A 490 10.00 13.40 27.66
N SER A 491 9.99 12.60 28.74
CA SER A 491 10.05 11.14 28.62
C SER A 491 9.14 10.75 27.48
N PRO A 492 9.61 10.02 26.45
CA PRO A 492 8.82 9.84 25.23
C PRO A 492 7.51 9.19 25.63
N VAL A 493 6.42 9.97 25.63
CA VAL A 493 5.16 9.52 26.22
C VAL A 493 4.39 8.72 25.18
N HIS A 494 4.67 8.91 23.90
CA HIS A 494 4.09 8.13 22.80
C HIS A 494 5.04 7.07 22.22
N ALA A 495 6.19 6.81 22.86
CA ALA A 495 6.90 5.57 22.56
C ALA A 495 5.94 4.40 22.81
N TYR A 496 5.99 3.46 21.89
CA TYR A 496 5.19 2.25 21.70
C TYR A 496 4.99 1.31 22.92
N LEU A 497 5.37 1.76 24.12
CA LEU A 497 5.36 1.06 25.38
C LEU A 497 3.92 0.91 25.89
N GLN A 498 3.54 -0.34 26.12
CA GLN A 498 2.29 -0.78 26.72
C GLN A 498 2.02 -0.20 28.13
N GLU A 499 2.81 0.75 28.64
CA GLU A 499 2.76 1.18 30.06
C GLU A 499 2.00 2.51 30.31
N ILE A 500 1.46 3.17 29.28
CA ILE A 500 0.66 4.42 29.41
C ILE A 500 -0.73 4.17 30.05
N HIS A 501 -0.97 2.99 30.61
CA HIS A 501 -2.19 2.63 31.34
C HIS A 501 -2.47 3.47 32.59
N THR A 502 -1.56 4.34 33.03
CA THR A 502 -1.65 5.04 34.32
C THR A 502 -2.25 6.44 34.27
N VAL A 503 -2.49 7.04 33.09
CA VAL A 503 -3.07 8.40 32.97
C VAL A 503 -4.57 8.40 32.67
N GLY A 504 -5.27 7.27 32.85
CA GLY A 504 -6.74 7.19 32.72
C GLY A 504 -7.28 7.22 31.29
N PHE A 505 -6.44 7.01 30.27
CA PHE A 505 -6.89 6.83 28.89
C PHE A 505 -6.96 5.33 28.56
N ASP A 506 -8.18 4.78 28.49
CA ASP A 506 -8.40 3.36 28.16
C ASP A 506 -7.88 3.02 26.75
N TYR A 507 -6.77 2.31 26.65
CA TYR A 507 -6.22 1.84 25.38
C TYR A 507 -6.93 0.57 24.90
N ILE A 508 -7.34 0.52 23.63
CA ILE A 508 -7.83 -0.69 22.96
C ILE A 508 -6.73 -1.20 22.01
N PRO A 509 -6.07 -2.34 22.30
CA PRO A 509 -5.06 -2.92 21.41
C PRO A 509 -5.62 -3.26 20.03
N GLY A 510 -4.92 -2.86 18.96
CA GLY A 510 -5.19 -3.33 17.59
C GLY A 510 -5.78 -2.32 16.60
N ASN A 511 -5.96 -1.05 16.97
CA ASN A 511 -6.50 -0.01 16.06
C ASN A 511 -5.51 1.16 15.93
N GLU A 512 -4.61 1.13 14.93
CA GLU A 512 -3.65 2.21 14.66
C GLU A 512 -4.33 3.58 14.48
N ALA A 513 -5.52 3.63 13.88
CA ALA A 513 -6.29 4.88 13.74
C ALA A 513 -6.79 5.42 15.10
N GLY A 514 -7.08 4.54 16.07
CA GLY A 514 -7.47 4.93 17.43
C GLY A 514 -6.30 5.44 18.30
N ARG A 515 -5.05 5.25 17.86
CA ARG A 515 -3.85 5.74 18.56
C ARG A 515 -3.66 7.23 18.30
N ILE A 516 -3.67 7.58 17.01
CA ILE A 516 -3.46 8.94 16.51
C ILE A 516 -4.51 9.93 17.03
N SER A 517 -5.75 9.49 17.25
CA SER A 517 -6.82 10.33 17.82
C SER A 517 -6.51 10.81 19.24
N LYS A 518 -6.10 9.91 20.13
CA LYS A 518 -5.85 10.24 21.54
C LYS A 518 -4.58 11.08 21.73
N GLU A 519 -3.64 10.97 20.79
CA GLU A 519 -2.42 11.77 20.79
C GLU A 519 -2.71 13.27 20.72
N ILE A 520 -3.69 13.71 19.93
CA ILE A 520 -4.00 15.14 19.84
C ILE A 520 -4.63 15.71 21.10
N GLU A 521 -5.56 14.97 21.73
CA GLU A 521 -6.08 15.37 23.04
C GLU A 521 -4.95 15.43 24.07
N TYR A 522 -4.08 14.41 24.06
CA TYR A 522 -2.89 14.40 24.89
C TYR A 522 -2.02 15.63 24.63
N TYR A 523 -1.70 15.95 23.38
CA TYR A 523 -0.90 17.13 23.03
C TYR A 523 -1.56 18.43 23.46
N TRP A 524 -2.87 18.56 23.29
CA TRP A 524 -3.63 19.71 23.74
C TRP A 524 -3.53 19.88 25.26
N HIS A 525 -3.72 18.79 26.02
CA HIS A 525 -3.59 18.81 27.49
C HIS A 525 -2.14 19.01 27.95
N ALA A 526 -1.20 18.31 27.33
CA ALA A 526 0.23 18.37 27.63
C ALA A 526 0.80 19.75 27.32
N PHE A 527 0.42 20.39 26.20
CA PHE A 527 0.83 21.77 25.91
C PHE A 527 0.40 22.71 27.03
N LYS A 528 -0.83 22.56 27.53
CA LYS A 528 -1.33 23.37 28.64
C LYS A 528 -0.55 23.12 29.93
N ASP A 529 -0.15 21.89 30.23
CA ASP A 529 0.56 21.54 31.46
C ASP A 529 2.08 21.81 31.40
N ILE A 530 2.71 21.65 30.23
CA ILE A 530 4.13 21.96 29.97
C ILE A 530 4.41 23.45 30.23
N THR A 531 3.43 24.33 29.97
CA THR A 531 3.55 25.79 30.16
C THR A 531 3.78 26.25 31.60
N GLY A 532 3.43 25.42 32.60
CA GLY A 532 3.52 25.80 34.01
C GLY A 532 4.90 25.63 34.64
N LYS A 533 5.82 24.91 33.98
CA LYS A 533 7.11 24.50 34.59
C LYS A 533 8.37 24.82 33.78
N ASN A 534 8.29 24.97 32.45
CA ASN A 534 9.46 25.22 31.60
C ASN A 534 9.18 26.39 30.63
N ASN A 535 10.07 27.37 30.57
CA ASN A 535 9.93 28.53 29.68
C ASN A 535 9.99 28.07 28.22
N TRP A 536 9.04 28.55 27.39
CA TRP A 536 8.96 28.20 25.97
C TRP A 536 10.25 28.54 25.19
N GLU A 537 11.11 29.42 25.74
CA GLU A 537 12.43 29.82 25.20
C GLU A 537 13.32 28.62 24.87
N ASN A 538 13.12 27.49 25.56
CA ASN A 538 13.87 26.28 25.27
C ASN A 538 13.54 25.67 23.87
N LEU A 539 12.45 26.08 23.21
CA LEU A 539 12.01 25.66 21.85
C LEU A 539 12.75 26.29 20.68
N SER A 540 13.43 27.41 20.89
CA SER A 540 14.31 27.95 19.87
C SER A 540 15.68 27.33 20.04
N PHE A 541 16.01 26.37 19.18
CA PHE A 541 17.34 25.77 19.16
C PHE A 541 18.40 26.84 18.94
N ILE A 542 18.15 27.77 18.02
CA ILE A 542 19.09 28.85 17.68
C ILE A 542 19.38 29.72 18.90
N GLN A 543 18.36 30.01 19.74
CA GLN A 543 18.57 30.77 20.97
C GLN A 543 19.38 29.99 22.01
N ASN A 544 19.14 28.68 22.16
CA ASN A 544 19.80 27.86 23.18
C ASN A 544 21.21 27.41 22.80
N TYR A 545 21.49 27.34 21.50
CA TYR A 545 22.75 26.85 20.94
C TYR A 545 23.17 27.72 19.73
N PRO A 546 23.51 29.00 19.97
CA PRO A 546 23.87 29.93 18.89
C PRO A 546 25.15 29.51 18.15
N GLU A 547 26.00 28.71 18.79
CA GLU A 547 27.19 28.11 18.21
C GLU A 547 27.01 26.58 18.10
N PRO A 548 27.32 25.94 16.95
CA PRO A 548 27.23 24.49 16.81
C PRO A 548 28.18 23.83 17.82
N GLN A 549 27.62 23.27 18.89
CA GLN A 549 28.41 22.61 19.93
C GLN A 549 28.97 21.29 19.40
N TYR A 550 30.31 21.22 19.31
CA TYR A 550 31.07 20.01 19.00
C TYR A 550 30.88 18.94 20.08
N ASN A 551 29.85 18.10 19.96
CA ASN A 551 29.66 16.99 20.87
C ASN A 551 30.47 15.76 20.43
N THR A 552 31.76 15.73 20.76
CA THR A 552 32.66 14.60 20.51
C THR A 552 32.24 13.31 21.24
N THR A 553 31.40 13.43 22.28
CA THR A 553 30.91 12.31 23.08
C THR A 553 29.92 11.42 22.32
N LEU A 554 29.20 11.93 21.32
CA LEU A 554 28.26 11.16 20.49
C LEU A 554 28.95 10.30 19.42
N ILE A 555 30.22 10.54 19.10
CA ILE A 555 30.92 9.75 18.08
C ILE A 555 31.25 8.33 18.59
N ASN A 556 31.32 8.15 19.91
CA ASN A 556 31.47 6.83 20.55
C ASN A 556 30.15 6.06 20.67
N SER A 557 29.00 6.66 20.34
CA SER A 557 27.72 5.97 20.24
C SER A 557 27.42 5.49 18.81
N LYS A 558 28.42 5.31 17.94
CA LYS A 558 28.24 4.60 16.65
C LYS A 558 27.61 3.19 16.81
N SER A 559 27.71 2.58 17.99
CA SER A 559 26.94 1.39 18.38
C SER A 559 25.42 1.63 18.53
N GLN A 560 24.95 2.86 18.33
CA GLN A 560 23.56 3.34 18.39
C GLN A 560 22.87 3.44 17.05
N LEU A 561 23.61 3.65 15.96
CA LEU A 561 23.03 3.73 14.62
C LEU A 561 22.89 2.36 13.95
N ASN A 562 23.62 1.35 14.42
CA ASN A 562 23.29 -0.06 14.13
C ASN A 562 22.05 -0.56 14.92
N ARG A 563 21.43 0.27 15.80
CA ARG A 563 20.30 -0.12 16.68
C ARG A 563 18.91 -0.10 16.03
N GLU A 564 18.75 0.35 14.78
CA GLU A 564 17.42 0.37 14.13
C GLU A 564 17.17 -0.81 13.17
N TYR A 565 18.10 -1.78 13.08
CA TYR A 565 18.04 -2.88 12.10
C TYR A 565 17.74 -4.27 12.67
N SER A 566 17.46 -4.42 13.97
CA SER A 566 17.12 -5.73 14.54
C SER A 566 15.61 -5.93 14.62
N GLU A 567 15.06 -6.60 13.61
CA GLU A 567 13.68 -7.10 13.62
C GLU A 567 13.47 -8.06 14.81
N GLY A 568 12.50 -7.77 15.68
CA GLY A 568 11.89 -8.76 16.57
C GLY A 568 12.63 -9.13 17.87
N LEU A 569 13.81 -8.55 18.16
CA LEU A 569 14.50 -8.73 19.43
C LEU A 569 14.47 -7.44 20.25
N SER A 570 14.26 -7.54 21.56
CA SER A 570 14.48 -6.40 22.45
C SER A 570 15.96 -5.99 22.43
N ASP A 571 16.26 -4.71 22.68
CA ASP A 571 17.62 -4.16 22.78
C ASP A 571 18.58 -5.01 23.63
N ARG A 572 18.03 -5.68 24.65
CA ARG A 572 18.75 -6.58 25.54
C ARG A 572 19.10 -7.89 24.85
N GLU A 573 18.16 -8.49 24.14
CA GLU A 573 18.33 -9.75 23.41
C GLU A 573 19.29 -9.57 22.24
N TYR A 574 19.17 -8.49 21.47
CA TYR A 574 20.14 -8.19 20.40
C TYR A 574 21.56 -8.04 20.93
N LYS A 575 21.77 -7.27 22.01
CA LYS A 575 23.10 -7.11 22.62
C LYS A 575 23.65 -8.42 23.16
N GLN A 576 22.80 -9.26 23.75
CA GLN A 576 23.21 -10.57 24.23
C GLN A 576 23.63 -11.49 23.07
N SER A 577 22.82 -11.55 22.01
CA SER A 577 23.13 -12.31 20.80
C SER A 577 24.39 -11.81 20.09
N TYR A 578 24.54 -10.50 19.92
CA TYR A 578 25.71 -9.88 19.28
C TYR A 578 27.00 -10.09 20.06
N ASN A 579 26.98 -9.88 21.39
CA ASN A 579 28.15 -10.15 22.23
C ASN A 579 28.50 -11.64 22.27
N ALA A 580 27.50 -12.52 22.19
CA ALA A 580 27.72 -13.95 22.10
C ALA A 580 28.35 -14.36 20.76
N VAL A 581 28.03 -13.67 19.66
CA VAL A 581 28.71 -13.86 18.35
C VAL A 581 30.15 -13.39 18.44
N LEU A 582 30.40 -12.16 18.91
CA LEU A 582 31.75 -11.60 19.02
C LEU A 582 32.69 -12.45 19.87
N SER A 583 32.19 -13.09 20.93
CA SER A 583 33.02 -13.94 21.79
C SER A 583 33.40 -15.28 21.15
N ARG A 584 32.78 -15.66 20.01
CA ARG A 584 33.04 -16.90 19.28
C ARG A 584 33.83 -16.71 18.00
N ILE A 585 33.88 -15.49 17.47
CA ILE A 585 34.61 -15.21 16.23
C ILE A 585 36.12 -15.37 16.48
N PRO A 586 36.80 -16.30 15.78
CA PRO A 586 38.24 -16.43 15.91
C PRO A 586 38.95 -15.26 15.22
N GLU A 587 40.16 -14.92 15.67
CA GLU A 587 40.98 -13.88 15.01
C GLU A 587 41.31 -14.22 13.55
N LYS A 588 41.34 -15.52 13.22
CA LYS A 588 41.57 -16.05 11.88
C LYS A 588 40.73 -17.30 11.67
N VAL A 589 40.28 -17.51 10.43
CA VAL A 589 39.59 -18.75 10.05
C VAL A 589 40.54 -19.93 10.21
N GLN A 590 40.05 -21.00 10.86
CA GLN A 590 40.81 -22.22 11.00
C GLN A 590 40.78 -23.02 9.69
N GLU A 591 41.95 -23.37 9.17
CA GLU A 591 42.10 -24.25 8.01
C GLU A 591 42.27 -25.70 8.45
N ILE A 592 41.51 -26.62 7.84
CA ILE A 592 41.55 -28.05 8.14
C ILE A 592 41.67 -28.84 6.84
N ASN A 593 42.73 -29.64 6.72
CA ASN A 593 42.88 -30.58 5.62
C ASN A 593 42.12 -31.87 5.94
N VAL A 594 41.17 -32.23 5.07
CA VAL A 594 40.33 -33.42 5.24
C VAL A 594 40.85 -34.55 4.34
N PRO A 595 41.15 -35.74 4.89
CA PRO A 595 41.50 -36.89 4.09
C PRO A 595 40.35 -37.28 3.14
N THR A 596 40.67 -37.52 1.88
CA THR A 596 39.70 -37.95 0.86
C THR A 596 40.17 -39.24 0.19
N SER A 597 39.22 -40.07 -0.21
CA SER A 597 39.46 -41.35 -0.91
C SER A 597 39.78 -41.17 -2.40
N GLY A 598 39.57 -39.97 -2.95
CA GLY A 598 39.81 -39.63 -4.36
C GLY A 598 40.13 -38.15 -4.59
N GLN A 599 40.21 -37.74 -5.86
CA GLN A 599 40.55 -36.36 -6.23
C GLN A 599 39.47 -35.34 -5.84
N SER A 600 38.20 -35.76 -5.86
CA SER A 600 37.06 -34.94 -5.45
C SER A 600 36.34 -35.57 -4.27
N ALA A 601 36.09 -34.77 -3.25
CA ALA A 601 35.39 -35.21 -2.05
C ALA A 601 33.92 -35.57 -2.34
N GLN A 602 33.46 -36.63 -1.68
CA GLN A 602 32.05 -36.94 -1.49
C GLN A 602 31.73 -36.94 0.00
N PHE A 603 30.71 -36.20 0.42
CA PHE A 603 30.36 -36.08 1.82
C PHE A 603 28.85 -36.11 2.04
N VAL A 604 28.48 -36.39 3.28
CA VAL A 604 27.09 -36.38 3.73
C VAL A 604 26.81 -35.10 4.50
N PHE A 605 25.69 -34.42 4.22
CA PHE A 605 25.22 -33.23 4.92
C PHE A 605 23.82 -33.48 5.53
N PHE A 606 23.68 -33.28 6.83
CA PHE A 606 22.38 -33.29 7.53
C PHE A 606 22.30 -32.08 8.47
N SER A 607 21.13 -31.76 9.02
CA SER A 607 20.98 -30.67 10.00
C SER A 607 19.79 -30.92 10.93
N ASP A 608 19.72 -30.19 12.04
CA ASP A 608 18.56 -30.18 12.95
C ASP A 608 18.28 -31.60 13.49
N ALA A 609 19.32 -32.23 14.03
CA ALA A 609 19.23 -33.57 14.61
C ALA A 609 18.58 -33.58 15.99
N HIS A 610 18.61 -32.46 16.73
CA HIS A 610 17.87 -32.29 17.99
C HIS A 610 17.96 -33.50 18.94
N VAL A 611 19.18 -33.97 19.21
CA VAL A 611 19.38 -35.15 20.04
C VAL A 611 19.01 -34.87 21.50
N GLU A 612 18.00 -35.59 22.00
CA GLU A 612 17.59 -35.55 23.42
C GLU A 612 18.25 -36.67 24.26
N SER A 613 18.61 -37.79 23.63
CA SER A 613 19.20 -38.96 24.29
C SER A 613 19.87 -39.90 23.29
N GLU A 614 20.62 -40.88 23.80
CA GLU A 614 21.25 -41.94 22.99
C GLU A 614 20.23 -42.80 22.20
N ASN A 615 18.93 -42.69 22.50
CA ASN A 615 17.87 -43.40 21.79
C ASN A 615 17.31 -42.61 20.58
N HIS A 616 18.16 -41.93 19.83
CA HIS A 616 17.75 -41.15 18.67
C HIS A 616 17.44 -42.06 17.45
N PRO A 617 16.18 -42.12 16.97
CA PRO A 617 15.74 -43.16 16.04
C PRO A 617 16.44 -43.09 14.67
N VAL A 618 16.71 -41.88 14.17
CA VAL A 618 17.31 -41.65 12.84
C VAL A 618 18.82 -41.92 12.89
N LEU A 619 19.55 -41.20 13.74
CA LEU A 619 21.00 -41.40 13.94
C LEU A 619 21.42 -42.84 14.26
N LYS A 620 20.56 -43.65 14.91
CA LYS A 620 20.86 -45.08 15.13
C LYS A 620 20.94 -45.91 13.85
N VAL A 621 20.08 -45.60 12.87
CA VAL A 621 20.08 -46.31 11.58
C VAL A 621 20.99 -45.62 10.55
N PHE A 622 21.40 -44.38 10.82
CA PHE A 622 22.21 -43.58 9.92
C PHE A 622 23.52 -44.24 9.45
N PRO A 623 24.30 -44.98 10.28
CA PRO A 623 25.47 -45.72 9.80
C PRO A 623 25.19 -46.66 8.62
N SER A 624 23.97 -47.21 8.50
CA SER A 624 23.59 -48.09 7.39
C SER A 624 23.40 -47.38 6.04
N PHE A 625 23.32 -46.05 6.04
CA PHE A 625 23.21 -45.21 4.84
C PHE A 625 24.56 -44.68 4.36
N ILE A 626 25.60 -44.81 5.19
CA ILE A 626 26.96 -44.41 4.88
C ILE A 626 27.61 -45.49 4.00
N THR A 627 28.31 -45.04 2.97
CA THR A 627 28.98 -45.89 2.00
C THR A 627 30.49 -45.71 2.08
N GLU A 628 31.25 -46.66 1.55
CA GLU A 628 32.72 -46.56 1.47
C GLU A 628 33.22 -45.37 0.62
N LYS A 629 32.33 -44.71 -0.13
CA LYS A 629 32.64 -43.51 -0.92
C LYS A 629 32.44 -42.21 -0.16
N ASP A 630 31.78 -42.25 1.00
CA ASP A 630 31.57 -41.05 1.82
C ASP A 630 32.85 -40.77 2.62
N ASP A 631 33.51 -39.65 2.37
CA ASP A 631 34.80 -39.30 2.97
C ASP A 631 34.63 -38.74 4.39
N PHE A 632 33.56 -37.97 4.62
CA PHE A 632 33.26 -37.33 5.91
C PHE A 632 31.78 -36.90 5.98
N ILE A 633 31.39 -36.40 7.16
CA ILE A 633 30.03 -35.95 7.46
C ILE A 633 30.06 -34.48 7.90
N ILE A 634 29.08 -33.71 7.45
CA ILE A 634 28.83 -32.33 7.89
C ILE A 634 27.44 -32.26 8.53
N SER A 635 27.36 -31.66 9.71
CA SER A 635 26.11 -31.17 10.30
C SER A 635 25.92 -29.67 10.03
N GLY A 636 24.70 -29.27 9.68
CA GLY A 636 24.27 -27.89 9.52
C GLY A 636 23.91 -27.19 10.83
N GLY A 637 24.10 -27.83 11.99
CA GLY A 637 23.79 -27.27 13.31
C GLY A 637 22.47 -27.79 13.89
N ASP A 638 22.13 -27.32 15.09
CA ASP A 638 21.03 -27.82 15.92
C ASP A 638 21.16 -29.32 16.20
N ASN A 639 22.36 -29.72 16.65
CA ASN A 639 22.70 -31.11 16.91
C ASN A 639 21.98 -31.67 18.14
N VAL A 640 21.72 -30.82 19.12
CA VAL A 640 21.04 -31.14 20.38
C VAL A 640 19.81 -30.25 20.55
N VAL A 641 18.87 -30.62 21.42
CA VAL A 641 17.72 -29.75 21.75
C VAL A 641 18.15 -28.60 22.64
N ASP A 642 19.06 -28.87 23.58
CA ASP A 642 19.55 -27.89 24.54
C ASP A 642 21.01 -28.20 24.88
N SER A 643 21.92 -27.41 24.33
CA SER A 643 23.36 -27.56 24.58
C SER A 643 23.78 -27.21 26.00
N ARG A 644 22.89 -26.82 26.91
CA ARG A 644 23.20 -26.70 28.35
C ARG A 644 23.11 -28.05 29.06
N ILE A 645 22.51 -29.05 28.41
CA ILE A 645 22.30 -30.39 28.96
C ILE A 645 23.41 -31.33 28.47
N GLU A 646 24.42 -31.54 29.31
CA GLU A 646 25.58 -32.41 29.03
C GLU A 646 25.20 -33.82 28.53
N LYS A 647 24.09 -34.39 29.06
CA LYS A 647 23.58 -35.69 28.60
C LYS A 647 23.22 -35.70 27.12
N GLN A 648 22.68 -34.60 26.59
CA GLN A 648 22.33 -34.47 25.18
C GLN A 648 23.59 -34.34 24.32
N GLN A 649 24.55 -33.53 24.77
CA GLN A 649 25.86 -33.40 24.13
C GLN A 649 26.56 -34.76 24.00
N ASN A 650 26.67 -35.49 25.12
CA ASN A 650 27.30 -36.80 25.17
C ASN A 650 26.55 -37.84 24.32
N ALA A 651 25.22 -37.78 24.28
CA ALA A 651 24.43 -38.64 23.40
C ALA A 651 24.74 -38.39 21.92
N PHE A 652 24.77 -37.13 21.48
CA PHE A 652 25.11 -36.77 20.10
C PHE A 652 26.54 -37.25 19.76
N LEU A 653 27.53 -36.91 20.58
CA LEU A 653 28.93 -37.32 20.37
C LEU A 653 29.10 -38.83 20.34
N THR A 654 28.38 -39.57 21.20
CA THR A 654 28.41 -41.03 21.23
C THR A 654 27.82 -41.62 19.96
N LEU A 655 26.69 -41.10 19.49
CA LEU A 655 26.06 -41.54 18.24
C LEU A 655 26.98 -41.26 17.03
N MET A 656 27.58 -40.07 16.94
CA MET A 656 28.51 -39.74 15.85
C MET A 656 29.75 -40.63 15.84
N LYS A 657 30.29 -41.01 17.00
CA LYS A 657 31.42 -41.95 17.12
C LYS A 657 31.11 -43.34 16.52
N THR A 658 29.85 -43.74 16.41
CA THR A 658 29.47 -45.04 15.82
C THR A 658 29.61 -45.08 14.30
N ILE A 659 29.70 -43.93 13.63
CA ILE A 659 29.65 -43.83 12.17
C ILE A 659 31.04 -44.05 11.52
N ASN A 660 32.12 -44.04 12.31
CA ASN A 660 33.51 -44.28 11.87
C ASN A 660 33.95 -43.43 10.66
N LEU A 661 33.46 -42.19 10.55
CA LEU A 661 33.92 -41.18 9.61
C LEU A 661 34.28 -39.89 10.35
N PRO A 662 35.20 -39.06 9.82
CA PRO A 662 35.38 -37.70 10.27
C PRO A 662 34.05 -36.94 10.18
N TYR A 663 33.76 -36.12 11.18
CA TYR A 663 32.56 -35.28 11.18
C TYR A 663 32.91 -33.83 11.55
N TYR A 664 32.18 -32.90 10.94
CA TYR A 664 32.32 -31.46 11.13
C TYR A 664 30.92 -30.86 11.33
N SER A 665 30.82 -29.74 12.01
CA SER A 665 29.51 -29.13 12.30
C SER A 665 29.57 -27.61 12.15
N ALA A 666 28.53 -27.05 11.53
CA ALA A 666 28.11 -25.69 11.80
C ALA A 666 27.42 -25.63 13.17
N ILE A 667 27.25 -24.42 13.69
CA ILE A 667 26.61 -24.19 14.98
C ILE A 667 25.20 -23.66 14.74
N GLY A 668 24.21 -24.32 15.34
CA GLY A 668 22.82 -23.85 15.33
C GLY A 668 22.42 -23.09 16.58
N ASN A 669 21.23 -22.49 16.56
CA ASN A 669 20.73 -21.69 17.68
C ASN A 669 20.50 -22.54 18.95
N HIS A 670 20.18 -23.84 18.81
CA HIS A 670 20.09 -24.78 19.93
C HIS A 670 21.46 -25.25 20.44
N ASP A 671 22.51 -25.11 19.63
CA ASP A 671 23.88 -25.43 20.02
C ASP A 671 24.52 -24.27 20.82
N ALA A 672 24.09 -23.01 20.60
CA ALA A 672 24.73 -21.80 21.12
C ALA A 672 23.86 -20.94 22.06
N PHE A 673 23.28 -21.53 23.12
CA PHE A 673 22.43 -20.86 24.12
C PHE A 673 23.09 -19.75 24.98
N GLY A 674 24.28 -19.24 24.62
CA GLY A 674 24.97 -18.19 25.38
C GLY A 674 25.42 -18.60 26.79
N ASP A 675 25.46 -19.91 27.07
CA ASP A 675 25.84 -20.49 28.37
C ASP A 675 27.27 -21.06 28.33
N PRO A 676 28.12 -20.85 29.34
CA PRO A 676 29.46 -21.47 29.44
C PRO A 676 29.51 -22.98 29.15
N LYS A 677 28.46 -23.74 29.49
CA LYS A 677 28.35 -25.18 29.18
C LYS A 677 28.08 -25.46 27.71
N ALA A 678 27.35 -24.58 27.04
CA ALA A 678 27.18 -24.63 25.59
C ALA A 678 28.51 -24.37 24.88
N PHE A 679 29.35 -23.47 25.41
CA PHE A 679 30.69 -23.23 24.85
C PHE A 679 31.60 -24.47 24.91
N GLN A 680 31.50 -25.32 25.94
CA GLN A 680 32.26 -26.57 25.99
C GLN A 680 31.88 -27.53 24.86
N PHE A 681 30.57 -27.65 24.57
CA PHE A 681 30.10 -28.44 23.43
C PHE A 681 30.59 -27.87 22.10
N ILE A 682 30.57 -26.54 21.96
CA ILE A 682 31.06 -25.86 20.75
C ILE A 682 32.56 -26.08 20.54
N GLN A 683 33.36 -26.14 21.60
CA GLN A 683 34.80 -26.41 21.51
C GLN A 683 35.14 -27.78 20.93
N GLU A 684 34.24 -28.76 21.02
CA GLU A 684 34.40 -30.06 20.35
C GLU A 684 34.45 -29.92 18.82
N PHE A 685 33.82 -28.87 18.27
CA PHE A 685 33.86 -28.54 16.84
C PHE A 685 35.04 -27.65 16.44
N LYS A 686 36.00 -27.45 17.36
CA LYS A 686 37.24 -26.65 17.24
C LYS A 686 37.06 -25.15 17.04
N ASN A 687 36.23 -24.70 16.09
CA ASN A 687 35.91 -23.28 15.86
C ASN A 687 34.56 -23.11 15.15
N THR A 688 33.90 -21.96 15.37
CA THR A 688 32.59 -21.66 14.76
C THR A 688 32.69 -21.14 13.32
N ILE A 689 33.88 -20.64 12.93
CA ILE A 689 34.24 -20.27 11.56
C ILE A 689 35.50 -21.03 11.17
N GLN A 690 35.37 -21.91 10.17
CA GLN A 690 36.45 -22.78 9.71
C GLN A 690 36.30 -23.08 8.23
N ILE A 691 37.41 -23.36 7.56
CA ILE A 691 37.43 -23.83 6.18
C ILE A 691 38.04 -25.23 6.11
N LEU A 692 37.35 -26.13 5.41
CA LEU A 692 37.82 -27.48 5.13
C LEU A 692 38.37 -27.52 3.71
N HIS A 693 39.56 -28.08 3.56
CA HIS A 693 40.17 -28.41 2.27
C HIS A 693 40.08 -29.92 2.05
N ALA A 694 39.14 -30.33 1.19
CA ALA A 694 38.83 -31.74 0.93
C ALA A 694 39.04 -32.07 -0.55
N GLY A 695 40.27 -32.46 -0.90
CA GLY A 695 40.64 -32.67 -2.31
C GLY A 695 40.59 -31.36 -3.09
N ASP A 696 39.73 -31.29 -4.11
CA ASP A 696 39.48 -30.09 -4.92
C ASP A 696 38.21 -29.30 -4.51
N VAL A 697 37.75 -29.51 -3.28
CA VAL A 697 36.57 -28.87 -2.69
C VAL A 697 36.96 -28.13 -1.42
N ASP A 698 36.71 -26.83 -1.41
CA ASP A 698 36.79 -25.99 -0.22
C ASP A 698 35.40 -25.77 0.37
N ILE A 699 35.28 -25.87 1.70
CA ILE A 699 34.00 -25.74 2.42
C ILE A 699 34.17 -24.78 3.60
N LEU A 700 33.53 -23.62 3.52
CA LEU A 700 33.56 -22.59 4.55
C LEU A 700 32.32 -22.67 5.44
N PHE A 701 32.54 -22.85 6.74
CA PHE A 701 31.53 -22.79 7.78
C PHE A 701 31.41 -21.36 8.31
N ILE A 702 30.18 -20.89 8.46
CA ILE A 702 29.89 -19.58 9.06
C ILE A 702 29.02 -19.75 10.32
N ASP A 703 29.32 -18.98 11.36
CA ASP A 703 28.51 -18.93 12.59
C ASP A 703 27.27 -18.06 12.36
N SER A 704 26.14 -18.69 12.12
CA SER A 704 24.86 -18.01 11.93
C SER A 704 23.88 -18.25 13.08
N ALA A 705 24.34 -18.90 14.16
CA ALA A 705 23.47 -19.44 15.22
C ALA A 705 22.60 -18.38 15.90
N SER A 706 23.01 -17.11 15.91
CA SER A 706 22.26 -15.99 16.48
C SER A 706 21.23 -15.38 15.53
N GLY A 707 21.26 -15.73 14.24
CA GLY A 707 20.56 -15.01 13.16
C GLY A 707 21.21 -13.68 12.75
N ILE A 708 22.37 -13.34 13.32
CA ILE A 708 23.05 -12.05 13.16
C ILE A 708 24.55 -12.28 12.95
N LEU A 709 25.12 -11.59 11.97
CA LEU A 709 26.55 -11.62 11.65
C LEU A 709 27.21 -10.30 12.02
N SER A 710 28.35 -10.35 12.70
CA SER A 710 29.13 -9.13 12.94
C SER A 710 29.90 -8.69 11.70
N ASP A 711 30.28 -7.42 11.64
CA ASP A 711 31.12 -6.88 10.56
C ASP A 711 32.46 -7.61 10.49
N GLU A 712 33.04 -8.00 11.64
CA GLU A 712 34.27 -8.78 11.73
C GLU A 712 34.12 -10.16 11.06
N GLN A 713 32.99 -10.84 11.30
CA GLN A 713 32.71 -12.11 10.64
C GLN A 713 32.50 -11.95 9.14
N ILE A 714 31.81 -10.91 8.69
CA ILE A 714 31.64 -10.63 7.26
C ILE A 714 33.00 -10.38 6.58
N HIS A 715 33.90 -9.64 7.23
CA HIS A 715 35.27 -9.45 6.72
C HIS A 715 36.06 -10.76 6.67
N LEU A 716 35.99 -11.59 7.72
CA LEU A 716 36.65 -12.91 7.71
C LEU A 716 36.13 -13.80 6.58
N ILE A 717 34.82 -13.80 6.33
CA ILE A 717 34.21 -14.54 5.22
C ILE A 717 34.74 -14.01 3.88
N HIS A 718 34.76 -12.69 3.70
CA HIS A 718 35.29 -12.05 2.50
C HIS A 718 36.75 -12.46 2.24
N ASP A 719 37.62 -12.32 3.23
CA ASP A 719 39.06 -12.57 3.10
C ASP A 719 39.34 -14.06 2.85
N THR A 720 38.54 -14.94 3.47
CA THR A 720 38.66 -16.39 3.24
C THR A 720 38.24 -16.78 1.84
N LEU A 721 37.14 -16.22 1.32
CA LEU A 721 36.67 -16.50 -0.04
C LEU A 721 37.54 -15.85 -1.12
N GLN A 722 38.23 -14.76 -0.79
CA GLN A 722 39.24 -14.18 -1.68
C GLN A 722 40.39 -15.16 -1.94
N LEU A 723 40.80 -15.91 -0.90
CA LEU A 723 41.84 -16.93 -1.01
C LEU A 723 41.32 -18.26 -1.57
N ASN A 724 40.03 -18.55 -1.36
CA ASN A 724 39.40 -19.82 -1.74
C ASN A 724 38.14 -19.58 -2.60
N PRO A 725 38.29 -19.01 -3.81
CA PRO A 725 37.15 -18.76 -4.68
C PRO A 725 36.51 -20.08 -5.12
N GLY A 726 35.19 -20.12 -5.16
CA GLY A 726 34.43 -21.34 -5.49
C GLY A 726 34.15 -22.27 -4.32
N ALA A 727 34.50 -21.88 -3.08
CA ALA A 727 34.16 -22.66 -1.90
C ALA A 727 32.64 -22.78 -1.70
N ILE A 728 32.20 -23.91 -1.14
CA ILE A 728 30.84 -24.13 -0.65
C ILE A 728 30.68 -23.41 0.68
N ILE A 729 29.50 -22.86 0.95
CA ILE A 729 29.16 -22.28 2.26
C ILE A 729 28.27 -23.25 3.05
N VAL A 730 28.56 -23.42 4.34
CA VAL A 730 27.70 -24.10 5.30
C VAL A 730 27.26 -23.09 6.37
N SER A 731 25.95 -22.91 6.51
CA SER A 731 25.31 -22.03 7.48
C SER A 731 24.19 -22.78 8.18
N HIS A 732 23.86 -22.44 9.42
CA HIS A 732 22.67 -23.00 10.06
C HIS A 732 21.41 -22.24 9.64
N VAL A 733 21.38 -20.92 9.90
CA VAL A 733 20.23 -20.06 9.58
C VAL A 733 20.11 -19.87 8.07
N ASN A 734 18.86 -19.93 7.62
CA ASN A 734 18.49 -19.79 6.21
C ASN A 734 18.68 -18.37 5.70
N PHE A 735 19.05 -18.26 4.42
CA PHE A 735 19.04 -16.98 3.71
C PHE A 735 17.64 -16.63 3.20
N PHE A 736 16.86 -17.66 2.85
CA PHE A 736 15.54 -17.53 2.22
C PHE A 736 14.65 -18.66 2.76
N SER A 737 13.78 -18.37 3.73
CA SER A 737 12.73 -19.32 4.12
C SER A 737 11.34 -18.72 3.89
N GLU A 738 10.42 -19.54 3.38
CA GLU A 738 9.01 -19.19 3.19
C GLU A 738 8.18 -19.33 4.48
N SER A 739 8.78 -19.88 5.54
CA SER A 739 8.10 -20.14 6.80
C SER A 739 7.71 -18.82 7.47
N GLY A 740 6.40 -18.58 7.60
CA GLY A 740 5.80 -17.37 8.13
C GLY A 740 6.29 -16.91 9.51
N ALA A 741 5.81 -15.72 9.90
CA ALA A 741 6.17 -14.95 11.08
C ALA A 741 6.62 -15.80 12.30
N GLY A 742 7.91 -15.69 12.68
CA GLY A 742 8.38 -16.11 14.01
C GLY A 742 9.72 -16.86 14.09
N LYS A 743 10.30 -17.35 12.99
CA LYS A 743 11.66 -17.94 13.01
C LYS A 743 12.70 -16.89 12.60
N PRO A 744 13.82 -16.73 13.35
CA PRO A 744 14.86 -15.78 13.00
C PRO A 744 15.44 -16.09 11.62
N GLN A 745 15.43 -15.10 10.73
CA GLN A 745 16.16 -15.14 9.46
C GLN A 745 17.40 -14.27 9.58
N MET A 746 18.38 -14.51 8.71
CA MET A 746 19.52 -13.61 8.59
C MET A 746 19.04 -12.20 8.23
N ILE A 747 19.58 -11.20 8.92
CA ILE A 747 19.21 -9.79 8.72
C ILE A 747 19.42 -9.38 7.26
N VAL A 748 18.46 -8.62 6.71
CA VAL A 748 18.40 -8.27 5.27
C VAL A 748 19.71 -7.64 4.76
N ASN A 749 20.33 -6.75 5.52
CA ASN A 749 21.56 -6.07 5.11
C ASN A 749 22.76 -7.02 5.08
N GLU A 750 22.92 -7.87 6.10
CA GLU A 750 23.97 -8.88 6.18
C GLU A 750 23.83 -9.90 5.04
N LYS A 751 22.59 -10.37 4.80
CA LYS A 751 22.27 -11.22 3.66
C LYS A 751 22.67 -10.59 2.33
N ARG A 752 22.35 -9.31 2.11
CA ARG A 752 22.73 -8.59 0.89
C ARG A 752 24.25 -8.45 0.75
N ALA A 753 24.97 -8.21 1.84
CA ALA A 753 26.42 -8.13 1.84
C ALA A 753 27.03 -9.49 1.45
N LEU A 754 26.57 -10.57 2.08
CA LEU A 754 27.02 -11.93 1.75
C LEU A 754 26.69 -12.33 0.30
N LEU A 755 25.51 -12.01 -0.22
CA LEU A 755 25.19 -12.32 -1.62
C LEU A 755 26.15 -11.64 -2.61
N LYS A 756 26.59 -10.41 -2.32
CA LYS A 756 27.60 -9.72 -3.14
C LYS A 756 28.95 -10.43 -3.06
N ILE A 757 29.38 -10.79 -1.84
CA ILE A 757 30.64 -11.51 -1.61
C ILE A 757 30.61 -12.89 -2.30
N PHE A 758 29.53 -13.65 -2.13
CA PHE A 758 29.35 -14.98 -2.71
C PHE A 758 29.39 -14.93 -4.23
N LYS A 759 28.73 -13.94 -4.84
CA LYS A 759 28.76 -13.72 -6.28
C LYS A 759 30.17 -13.34 -6.76
N GLN A 760 30.84 -12.43 -6.05
CA GLN A 760 32.20 -11.98 -6.37
C GLN A 760 33.20 -13.14 -6.39
N TYR A 761 33.08 -14.09 -5.46
CA TYR A 761 33.99 -15.22 -5.31
C TYR A 761 33.44 -16.54 -5.84
N ASN A 762 32.43 -16.49 -6.73
CA ASN A 762 31.87 -17.63 -7.44
C ASN A 762 31.42 -18.80 -6.54
N VAL A 763 30.85 -18.50 -5.37
CA VAL A 763 30.28 -19.53 -4.47
C VAL A 763 29.21 -20.31 -5.25
N PRO A 764 29.37 -21.63 -5.44
CA PRO A 764 28.46 -22.40 -6.28
C PRO A 764 27.27 -22.96 -5.51
N LEU A 765 27.43 -23.16 -4.19
CA LEU A 765 26.46 -23.83 -3.35
C LEU A 765 26.51 -23.31 -1.91
N VAL A 766 25.34 -23.11 -1.31
CA VAL A 766 25.13 -22.81 0.11
C VAL A 766 24.21 -23.87 0.70
N LEU A 767 24.66 -24.54 1.77
CA LEU A 767 23.92 -25.58 2.48
C LEU A 767 23.41 -25.03 3.82
N THR A 768 22.12 -25.19 4.13
CA THR A 768 21.51 -24.71 5.39
C THR A 768 20.57 -25.68 6.09
N GLY A 769 20.28 -25.40 7.37
CA GLY A 769 19.32 -26.10 8.24
C GLY A 769 18.15 -25.21 8.69
N HIS A 770 17.76 -25.24 9.96
CA HIS A 770 16.88 -24.29 10.68
C HIS A 770 15.40 -24.20 10.28
N SER A 771 15.09 -24.26 8.97
CA SER A 771 13.69 -24.19 8.50
C SER A 771 12.92 -25.47 8.79
N HIS A 772 13.64 -26.60 8.91
CA HIS A 772 13.11 -27.97 8.87
C HIS A 772 12.41 -28.30 7.54
N GLN A 773 12.72 -27.55 6.48
CA GLN A 773 12.08 -27.66 5.17
C GLN A 773 13.12 -27.87 4.09
N LEU A 774 12.80 -28.77 3.15
CA LEU A 774 13.55 -28.91 1.91
C LEU A 774 13.29 -27.69 1.04
N TYR A 775 14.34 -26.98 0.63
CA TYR A 775 14.25 -25.98 -0.43
C TYR A 775 15.49 -26.02 -1.32
N ASP A 776 15.29 -25.68 -2.59
CA ASP A 776 16.34 -25.60 -3.61
C ASP A 776 16.05 -24.42 -4.52
N ILE A 777 16.78 -23.33 -4.31
CA ILE A 777 16.58 -22.08 -5.06
C ILE A 777 17.90 -21.58 -5.60
N THR A 778 17.85 -20.90 -6.74
CA THR A 778 19.03 -20.24 -7.31
C THR A 778 18.82 -18.74 -7.33
N VAL A 779 19.75 -18.00 -6.73
CA VAL A 779 19.72 -16.53 -6.67
C VAL A 779 21.06 -16.02 -7.22
N GLU A 780 21.01 -15.19 -8.25
CA GLU A 780 22.22 -14.61 -8.87
C GLU A 780 23.27 -15.64 -9.34
N GLY A 781 22.82 -16.86 -9.70
CA GLY A 781 23.67 -17.96 -10.12
C GLY A 781 24.24 -18.82 -8.98
N ILE A 782 23.89 -18.51 -7.72
CA ILE A 782 24.29 -19.26 -6.52
C ILE A 782 23.12 -20.17 -6.11
N ARG A 783 23.38 -21.46 -5.90
CA ARG A 783 22.36 -22.42 -5.43
C ARG A 783 22.30 -22.46 -3.91
N PHE A 784 21.12 -22.30 -3.33
CA PHE A 784 20.86 -22.42 -1.89
C PHE A 784 19.99 -23.65 -1.64
N LEU A 785 20.48 -24.55 -0.78
CA LEU A 785 19.85 -25.81 -0.43
C LEU A 785 19.62 -25.89 1.07
N GLY A 786 18.35 -25.94 1.49
CA GLY A 786 17.98 -26.25 2.87
C GLY A 786 17.64 -27.72 3.04
N VAL A 787 18.22 -28.38 4.04
CA VAL A 787 17.86 -29.77 4.38
C VAL A 787 16.70 -29.78 5.39
N PRO A 788 15.74 -30.73 5.27
CA PRO A 788 14.76 -30.98 6.32
C PRO A 788 15.42 -31.38 7.65
N ASP A 789 14.63 -31.40 8.71
CA ASP A 789 15.12 -31.87 10.00
C ASP A 789 15.56 -33.34 9.97
N PHE A 790 16.51 -33.69 10.84
CA PHE A 790 17.09 -35.04 10.92
C PHE A 790 16.58 -35.84 12.13
N TYR A 791 15.42 -35.49 12.70
CA TYR A 791 14.84 -36.18 13.85
C TYR A 791 13.41 -36.69 13.63
N SER A 792 12.66 -36.14 12.67
CA SER A 792 11.28 -36.53 12.38
C SER A 792 11.16 -37.77 11.47
N GLN A 793 9.93 -38.22 11.22
CA GLN A 793 9.63 -39.28 10.25
C GLN A 793 9.99 -38.92 8.81
N ARG A 794 10.30 -37.64 8.53
CA ARG A 794 10.72 -37.13 7.23
C ARG A 794 12.23 -36.88 7.16
N ALA A 795 12.99 -37.44 8.12
CA ALA A 795 14.43 -37.26 8.20
C ALA A 795 15.08 -37.49 6.84
N THR A 796 15.83 -36.49 6.39
CA THR A 796 16.45 -36.46 5.08
C THR A 796 17.86 -35.92 5.22
N PHE A 797 18.81 -36.49 4.50
CA PHE A 797 20.14 -35.93 4.38
C PHE A 797 20.53 -35.79 2.91
N PHE A 798 21.57 -35.03 2.67
CA PHE A 798 22.14 -34.81 1.35
C PHE A 798 23.45 -35.57 1.23
N ARG A 799 23.67 -36.21 0.08
CA ARG A 799 25.00 -36.66 -0.32
C ARG A 799 25.50 -35.74 -1.41
N VAL A 800 26.58 -35.04 -1.13
CA VAL A 800 27.15 -34.00 -1.99
C VAL A 800 28.45 -34.52 -2.61
N PHE A 801 28.60 -34.34 -3.92
CA PHE A 801 29.80 -34.72 -4.65
C PHE A 801 30.03 -33.82 -5.85
N LYS A 802 31.29 -33.69 -6.28
CA LYS A 802 31.67 -32.87 -7.43
C LYS A 802 31.94 -33.76 -8.66
N ARG A 803 31.41 -33.37 -9.82
CA ARG A 803 31.69 -34.00 -11.11
C ARG A 803 31.76 -32.95 -12.21
N ASN A 804 32.81 -32.96 -13.04
CA ASN A 804 33.00 -32.01 -14.14
C ASN A 804 32.86 -30.54 -13.69
N ASN A 805 33.46 -30.16 -12.55
CA ASN A 805 33.36 -28.82 -11.94
C ASN A 805 31.95 -28.38 -11.49
N ALA A 806 30.98 -29.28 -11.44
CA ALA A 806 29.65 -29.01 -10.89
C ALA A 806 29.39 -29.83 -9.62
N PHE A 807 28.68 -29.25 -8.66
CA PHE A 807 28.23 -29.94 -7.45
C PHE A 807 26.86 -30.60 -7.68
N PHE A 808 26.79 -31.88 -7.35
CA PHE A 808 25.58 -32.69 -7.38
C PHE A 808 25.17 -33.03 -5.95
N VAL A 809 23.86 -33.11 -5.74
CA VAL A 809 23.28 -33.38 -4.43
C VAL A 809 22.20 -34.44 -4.58
N ASP A 810 22.43 -35.60 -3.99
CA ASP A 810 21.42 -36.63 -3.85
C ASP A 810 20.64 -36.40 -2.54
N ILE A 811 19.31 -36.36 -2.63
CA ILE A 811 18.42 -36.18 -1.49
C ILE A 811 17.96 -37.56 -1.00
N ILE A 812 18.34 -37.93 0.22
CA ILE A 812 18.20 -39.29 0.72
C ILE A 812 17.27 -39.30 1.95
N PRO A 813 16.03 -39.78 1.81
CA PRO A 813 15.13 -39.94 2.94
C PRO A 813 15.56 -41.13 3.81
N VAL A 814 15.64 -40.92 5.11
CA VAL A 814 15.86 -41.95 6.12
C VAL A 814 14.51 -42.50 6.57
N LYS A 815 14.09 -43.62 5.98
CA LYS A 815 12.92 -44.34 6.46
C LYS A 815 13.27 -45.04 7.78
N SER A 816 12.91 -44.45 8.91
CA SER A 816 12.90 -45.18 10.18
C SER A 816 11.88 -46.31 10.04
N GLY A 817 12.27 -47.57 10.25
CA GLY A 817 11.45 -48.77 10.00
C GLY A 817 10.28 -48.97 10.96
N LYS A 818 9.54 -47.91 11.31
CA LYS A 818 8.27 -47.97 12.03
C LYS A 818 7.08 -47.85 11.10
#